data_AF-A0A518DYK5-F1
#
_entry.id   AF-A0A518DYK5-F1
#
_cell.length_a   1.000
_cell.length_b   1.000
_cell.length_c   1.000
_cell.angle_alpha   90.00
_cell.angle_beta   90.00
_cell.angle_gamma   90.00
#
_symmetry.space_group_name_H-M   'P 1'
#
loop_
_entity.id
_entity.type
_entity.pdbx_description
1 polymer ?
#
loop_
_entity_poly.entity_id
_entity_poly.type
_entity_poly.pdbx_seq_one_letter_code
_entity_poly.pdbx_strand_id
1 'polypeptide(L)'
;MMIAGMADSRAQTIAIGKGAYRTDLPPDAAGKPRLRVDAAPLVSGAIEGAVPTSDWWSSLVWPVHSQHSLPMFPHPLGVQAHPQGLGLGYTPTPSISSSEKDGAVFQSGTSYKFPYRQSLLVGLQGGESKAAVLDRYSDWSVTALWQNDQDQLRATFAHGSPFVYFERESEKPIEVAFSAAPVDRNAEPVQPLVFRWTKITAPHTGKPGEIRLSVDAGKHIGVGSRARLVYDFDGDGNTDRVETFALFATDPRADSFESYSSANQKLDDRLTRGEMQAFRGGSVSLEFWKCFGEGELSLQLSKSAVRLPFAGEESTAFLKQSGEFGKQPDEAIVTLKEPDHPPGAAKVFYDEGAVVGVTLNGAHYGIFAPSGSQWSGVTAGRAASLTSDLAGKDYLSVVVLPDDKRETLEWFRRRAYAFVIDTRVAWKYEPSQAAVVTTYTVTTEAKEGDNRETAMALYRHQYLHLNETVQLTAFRYASPRGEMQLLSGDHFSTTIPFLGVLPALPNPTSGHAELKQRVDADIQQILTREKTFEREDSYWNGKEFGKWAELIQIADQLGKTEARDQLLSLLQDRVEDWLDGRDQLFFYYDKSWGALIGYPDSYGSADQFNDHHFHYSYFIKAAATIAQFDPAWAAPENYGGMLELLIRNCANQDRQDNRFPWMRNLDPYAGHSWASGHAGFASGNNQESSSESMNFATALILYGQATQNDKIRDLGIYWHSTEAEAIRQYWFDVDRKVFPPGYGHTCVGMVWGDGGTYGTWWTANPEEIHGINYLPINGGSLYLGRDPAYVQENFANMLTSNRRFHNGGFEGDPEKVDRWHDILYEYLALANAEKAIEQYEQHGQDLPPEFGETRAHTFQWLHALRELGRFDDTIRADHPTAVVFTQDGKKHYLIYHPQATPQTVTFTDGVSYVAKTGWNRFASPE
;
A
#
# COMPACT_ATOMS: atom_id res chain seq x y z
N MET A 1 43.92 35.53 -33.39
CA MET A 1 42.55 35.86 -33.81
C MET A 1 41.96 34.59 -34.39
N MET A 2 40.93 33.94 -33.86
CA MET A 2 40.06 34.16 -32.70
C MET A 2 39.87 32.82 -31.99
N ILE A 3 39.87 32.88 -30.67
CA ILE A 3 39.46 31.81 -29.75
C ILE A 3 37.94 31.70 -29.86
N ALA A 4 37.41 30.55 -30.25
CA ALA A 4 36.02 30.20 -30.03
C ALA A 4 35.96 29.38 -28.75
N GLY A 5 35.40 29.98 -27.69
CA GLY A 5 35.32 29.40 -26.37
C GLY A 5 34.51 28.10 -26.37
N MET A 6 35.11 27.04 -25.83
CA MET A 6 34.37 25.93 -25.24
C MET A 6 33.52 26.52 -24.12
N ALA A 7 32.20 26.41 -24.23
CA ALA A 7 31.32 26.64 -23.11
C ALA A 7 31.59 25.55 -22.07
N ASP A 8 32.03 25.96 -20.89
CA ASP A 8 32.27 25.15 -19.70
C ASP A 8 30.91 24.54 -19.25
N SER A 9 30.64 23.27 -19.60
CA SER A 9 29.46 22.54 -19.14
C SER A 9 29.68 22.06 -17.70
N ARG A 10 29.70 23.00 -16.75
CA ARG A 10 29.68 22.62 -15.33
C ARG A 10 28.33 21.98 -15.01
N ALA A 11 28.37 20.81 -14.38
CA ALA A 11 27.20 20.19 -13.76
C ALA A 11 26.42 21.24 -12.95
N GLN A 12 25.09 21.25 -13.06
CA GLN A 12 24.27 22.16 -12.26
C GLN A 12 24.07 21.51 -10.90
N THR A 13 25.01 21.73 -9.99
CA THR A 13 24.93 21.25 -8.61
C THR A 13 24.56 22.40 -7.66
N ILE A 14 23.81 22.09 -6.62
CA ILE A 14 23.49 22.98 -5.50
C ILE A 14 24.17 22.43 -4.26
N ALA A 15 25.13 23.17 -3.72
CA ALA A 15 25.87 22.80 -2.53
C ALA A 15 25.01 22.97 -1.25
N ILE A 16 25.12 22.00 -0.34
CA ILE A 16 24.51 22.00 0.99
C ILE A 16 25.55 21.46 1.97
N GLY A 17 26.18 22.36 2.75
CA GLY A 17 27.36 22.00 3.53
C GLY A 17 28.51 21.56 2.62
N LYS A 18 29.05 20.36 2.86
CA LYS A 18 30.05 19.71 2.00
C LYS A 18 29.44 18.90 0.85
N GLY A 19 28.19 18.48 0.98
CA GLY A 19 27.50 17.74 -0.08
C GLY A 19 26.85 18.65 -1.13
N ALA A 20 26.21 18.04 -2.11
CA ALA A 20 25.41 18.71 -3.13
C ALA A 20 24.38 17.76 -3.76
N TYR A 21 23.31 18.33 -4.31
CA TYR A 21 22.40 17.63 -5.23
C TYR A 21 22.46 18.25 -6.62
N ARG A 22 22.07 17.48 -7.64
CA ARG A 22 22.00 17.93 -9.02
C ARG A 22 20.64 18.51 -9.37
N THR A 23 20.61 19.51 -10.24
CA THR A 23 19.41 20.01 -10.92
C THR A 23 19.40 19.69 -12.41
N ASP A 24 20.47 19.06 -12.91
CA ASP A 24 20.55 18.43 -14.22
C ASP A 24 20.61 16.90 -14.07
N LEU A 25 19.98 16.18 -15.00
CA LEU A 25 20.00 14.72 -15.03
C LEU A 25 20.92 14.24 -16.17
N PRO A 26 22.20 13.90 -15.90
CA PRO A 26 23.11 13.39 -16.92
C PRO A 26 22.70 11.98 -17.37
N PRO A 27 23.11 11.55 -18.58
CA PRO A 27 22.93 10.16 -19.00
C PRO A 27 23.69 9.19 -18.09
N ASP A 28 23.32 7.92 -18.14
CA ASP A 28 24.01 6.84 -17.45
C ASP A 28 25.43 6.60 -17.99
N ALA A 29 26.17 5.69 -17.34
CA ALA A 29 27.53 5.34 -17.74
C ALA A 29 27.63 4.76 -19.17
N ALA A 30 26.53 4.25 -19.73
CA ALA A 30 26.44 3.76 -21.11
C ALA A 30 25.98 4.85 -22.11
N GLY A 31 25.75 6.08 -21.65
CA GLY A 31 25.27 7.20 -22.45
C GLY A 31 23.77 7.21 -22.73
N LYS A 32 22.98 6.37 -22.03
CA LYS A 32 21.52 6.33 -22.17
C LYS A 32 20.84 7.33 -21.23
N PRO A 33 19.67 7.89 -21.61
CA PRO A 33 18.87 8.68 -20.69
C PRO A 33 18.48 7.87 -19.46
N ARG A 34 18.53 8.49 -18.28
CA ARG A 34 18.04 7.90 -17.03
C ARG A 34 16.51 7.99 -16.95
N LEU A 35 15.90 7.04 -16.25
CA LEU A 35 14.46 7.03 -15.98
C LEU A 35 14.08 8.25 -15.15
N ARG A 36 12.90 8.83 -15.41
CA ARG A 36 12.31 9.91 -14.63
C ARG A 36 10.80 9.99 -14.94
N VAL A 37 10.06 10.72 -14.12
CA VAL A 37 8.68 11.06 -14.43
C VAL A 37 8.65 12.06 -15.59
N ASP A 38 8.15 11.64 -16.75
CA ASP A 38 8.05 12.51 -17.93
C ASP A 38 6.72 13.30 -18.00
N ALA A 39 5.76 13.00 -17.12
CA ALA A 39 4.46 13.64 -17.09
C ALA A 39 4.36 14.74 -16.02
N ALA A 40 3.65 15.83 -16.36
CA ALA A 40 3.34 16.89 -15.41
C ALA A 40 2.23 16.42 -14.43
N PRO A 41 2.28 16.85 -13.16
CA PRO A 41 1.23 16.53 -12.20
C PRO A 41 -0.11 17.18 -12.58
N LEU A 42 -1.21 16.46 -12.31
CA LEU A 42 -2.59 16.91 -12.50
C LEU A 42 -3.02 17.79 -11.31
N VAL A 43 -2.59 19.05 -11.33
CA VAL A 43 -2.89 20.03 -10.28
C VAL A 43 -3.53 21.30 -10.85
N SER A 44 -4.38 21.94 -10.07
CA SER A 44 -4.95 23.25 -10.39
C SER A 44 -3.92 24.37 -10.13
N GLY A 45 -4.27 25.60 -10.50
CA GLY A 45 -3.47 26.79 -10.16
C GLY A 45 -3.43 27.14 -8.66
N ALA A 46 -4.20 26.47 -7.81
CA ALA A 46 -4.19 26.66 -6.36
C ALA A 46 -3.08 25.87 -5.64
N ILE A 47 -2.47 24.90 -6.32
CA ILE A 47 -1.37 24.10 -5.75
C ILE A 47 -0.04 24.79 -6.08
N GLU A 48 0.62 25.30 -5.04
CA GLU A 48 1.93 25.93 -5.13
C GLU A 48 3.01 25.05 -4.48
N GLY A 49 4.19 24.99 -5.08
CA GLY A 49 5.34 24.26 -4.52
C GLY A 49 5.35 22.78 -4.87
N ALA A 50 5.93 21.97 -3.98
CA ALA A 50 6.06 20.53 -4.16
C ALA A 50 4.72 19.81 -4.15
N VAL A 51 4.60 18.81 -5.02
CA VAL A 51 3.35 18.07 -5.22
C VAL A 51 3.35 16.81 -4.34
N PRO A 52 2.26 16.55 -3.59
CA PRO A 52 2.12 15.33 -2.79
C PRO A 52 2.05 14.08 -3.66
N THR A 53 2.71 13.03 -3.18
CA THR A 53 2.84 11.70 -3.79
C THR A 53 2.86 10.67 -2.67
N SER A 54 2.79 9.38 -3.00
CA SER A 54 2.86 8.32 -1.99
C SER A 54 1.73 8.41 -0.96
N ASP A 55 0.50 8.61 -1.45
CA ASP A 55 -0.68 8.76 -0.61
C ASP A 55 -1.88 7.99 -1.20
N TRP A 56 -2.95 7.79 -0.42
CA TRP A 56 -4.13 7.00 -0.81
C TRP A 56 -4.92 7.59 -1.99
N TRP A 57 -4.66 8.86 -2.33
CA TRP A 57 -5.31 9.64 -3.38
C TRP A 57 -4.36 10.06 -4.51
N SER A 58 -3.11 9.59 -4.50
CA SER A 58 -2.12 10.04 -5.50
C SER A 58 -2.54 9.75 -6.94
N SER A 59 -3.42 8.78 -7.20
CA SER A 59 -3.91 8.53 -8.57
C SER A 59 -4.70 9.70 -9.18
N LEU A 60 -5.18 10.65 -8.37
CA LEU A 60 -5.78 11.91 -8.82
C LEU A 60 -4.73 12.89 -9.38
N VAL A 61 -3.50 12.81 -8.89
CA VAL A 61 -2.40 13.73 -9.21
C VAL A 61 -1.56 13.19 -10.38
N TRP A 62 -1.54 11.88 -10.56
CA TRP A 62 -0.70 11.23 -11.54
C TRP A 62 -1.48 10.93 -12.82
N PRO A 63 -1.03 11.41 -13.99
CA PRO A 63 -1.64 11.11 -15.29
C PRO A 63 -1.25 9.71 -15.80
N VAL A 64 -1.19 8.72 -14.91
CA VAL A 64 -0.81 7.33 -15.18
C VAL A 64 -2.09 6.51 -15.20
N HIS A 65 -2.34 5.84 -16.32
CA HIS A 65 -3.57 5.08 -16.64
C HIS A 65 -4.85 5.91 -16.78
N SER A 66 -4.99 7.05 -16.07
CA SER A 66 -6.17 7.92 -16.11
C SER A 66 -5.80 9.41 -16.18
N GLN A 67 -6.71 10.24 -16.71
CA GLN A 67 -6.66 11.71 -16.59
C GLN A 67 -7.56 12.23 -15.45
N HIS A 68 -8.17 11.31 -14.70
CA HIS A 68 -9.06 11.62 -13.60
C HIS A 68 -8.50 10.96 -12.34
N SER A 69 -8.93 9.73 -12.02
CA SER A 69 -8.24 8.92 -11.03
C SER A 69 -8.50 7.43 -11.28
N LEU A 70 -7.71 6.59 -10.61
CA LEU A 70 -8.09 5.22 -10.29
C LEU A 70 -8.86 5.20 -8.95
N PRO A 71 -9.42 4.07 -8.52
CA PRO A 71 -10.09 3.99 -7.23
C PRO A 71 -9.22 4.48 -6.06
N MET A 72 -9.79 5.36 -5.24
CA MET A 72 -9.22 5.91 -4.01
C MET A 72 -10.07 5.49 -2.82
N PHE A 73 -9.47 5.32 -1.65
CA PHE A 73 -10.13 4.68 -0.50
C PHE A 73 -10.16 5.56 0.75
N PRO A 74 -10.90 6.69 0.77
CA PRO A 74 -11.01 7.60 1.92
C PRO A 74 -11.82 7.03 3.11
N HIS A 75 -11.72 5.74 3.42
CA HIS A 75 -12.67 4.94 4.21
C HIS A 75 -13.57 5.69 5.22
N PRO A 76 -14.86 5.35 5.29
CA PRO A 76 -15.45 4.08 4.86
C PRO A 76 -15.75 3.97 3.36
N LEU A 77 -15.77 5.09 2.64
CA LEU A 77 -16.06 5.13 1.21
C LEU A 77 -14.88 4.64 0.36
N GLY A 78 -15.20 4.13 -0.82
CA GLY A 78 -14.32 4.16 -1.99
C GLY A 78 -14.86 5.19 -2.98
N VAL A 79 -13.97 5.92 -3.66
CA VAL A 79 -14.33 6.95 -4.63
C VAL A 79 -13.47 6.84 -5.89
N GLN A 80 -13.98 7.32 -7.01
CA GLN A 80 -13.21 7.42 -8.26
C GLN A 80 -13.64 8.64 -9.07
N ALA A 81 -12.67 9.39 -9.60
CA ALA A 81 -12.96 10.50 -10.49
C ALA A 81 -13.22 10.00 -11.92
N HIS A 82 -14.32 10.47 -12.51
CA HIS A 82 -14.75 10.17 -13.88
C HIS A 82 -14.93 11.48 -14.66
N PRO A 83 -15.02 11.45 -16.01
CA PRO A 83 -15.31 12.66 -16.79
C PRO A 83 -16.53 13.44 -16.33
N GLN A 84 -17.60 12.75 -15.90
CA GLN A 84 -18.86 13.35 -15.51
C GLN A 84 -18.88 13.87 -14.06
N GLY A 85 -17.93 13.47 -13.20
CA GLY A 85 -17.92 13.83 -11.78
C GLY A 85 -17.27 12.77 -10.89
N LEU A 86 -17.64 12.73 -9.61
CA LEU A 86 -17.09 11.79 -8.63
C LEU A 86 -18.03 10.61 -8.39
N GLY A 87 -17.53 9.41 -8.64
CA GLY A 87 -18.19 8.16 -8.27
C GLY A 87 -17.93 7.81 -6.80
N LEU A 88 -18.97 7.37 -6.09
CA LEU A 88 -18.93 6.96 -4.69
C LEU A 88 -19.47 5.54 -4.54
N GLY A 89 -18.87 4.80 -3.62
CA GLY A 89 -19.31 3.45 -3.26
C GLY A 89 -18.95 3.08 -1.83
N TYR A 90 -19.72 2.14 -1.27
CA TYR A 90 -19.42 1.49 -0.01
C TYR A 90 -19.65 -0.02 -0.15
N THR A 91 -18.58 -0.79 -0.02
CA THR A 91 -18.61 -2.25 -0.08
C THR A 91 -18.29 -2.77 1.33
N PRO A 92 -19.28 -3.10 2.18
CA PRO A 92 -19.03 -3.58 3.54
C PRO A 92 -18.64 -5.05 3.62
N THR A 93 -18.73 -5.79 2.51
CA THR A 93 -18.48 -7.23 2.45
C THR A 93 -17.22 -7.51 1.63
N PRO A 94 -16.24 -8.23 2.19
CA PRO A 94 -15.01 -8.54 1.47
C PRO A 94 -15.23 -9.62 0.41
N SER A 95 -14.48 -9.53 -0.69
CA SER A 95 -14.20 -10.66 -1.57
C SER A 95 -12.91 -11.35 -1.12
N ILE A 96 -12.94 -12.68 -1.09
CA ILE A 96 -11.77 -13.51 -0.73
C ILE A 96 -11.30 -14.25 -1.99
N SER A 97 -9.99 -14.21 -2.27
CA SER A 97 -9.34 -14.96 -3.34
C SER A 97 -8.29 -15.92 -2.81
N SER A 98 -7.95 -16.93 -3.61
CA SER A 98 -6.94 -17.95 -3.30
C SER A 98 -5.87 -17.95 -4.38
N SER A 99 -4.66 -18.41 -4.03
CA SER A 99 -3.57 -18.55 -5.00
C SER A 99 -3.67 -19.89 -5.69
N GLU A 100 -3.68 -19.84 -7.03
CA GLU A 100 -3.84 -20.99 -7.91
C GLU A 100 -2.58 -21.20 -8.75
N LYS A 101 -2.26 -22.46 -9.06
CA LYS A 101 -1.23 -22.88 -10.00
C LYS A 101 -1.80 -24.00 -10.86
N ASP A 102 -1.65 -23.90 -12.18
CA ASP A 102 -2.19 -24.87 -13.15
C ASP A 102 -3.70 -25.17 -12.96
N GLY A 103 -4.45 -24.17 -12.49
CA GLY A 103 -5.89 -24.28 -12.20
C GLY A 103 -6.24 -24.95 -10.86
N ALA A 104 -5.24 -25.34 -10.06
CA ALA A 104 -5.42 -25.90 -8.73
C ALA A 104 -5.05 -24.87 -7.64
N VAL A 105 -5.89 -24.73 -6.62
CA VAL A 105 -5.59 -23.91 -5.45
C VAL A 105 -4.48 -24.59 -4.63
N PHE A 106 -3.32 -23.95 -4.52
CA PHE A 106 -2.24 -24.43 -3.64
C PHE A 106 -2.24 -23.72 -2.28
N GLN A 107 -2.78 -22.50 -2.21
CA GLN A 107 -3.00 -21.76 -0.97
C GLN A 107 -4.36 -21.06 -0.99
N SER A 108 -5.21 -21.40 -0.01
CA SER A 108 -6.57 -20.87 0.11
C SER A 108 -6.60 -19.57 0.90
N GLY A 109 -7.41 -18.59 0.47
CA GLY A 109 -7.69 -17.39 1.24
C GLY A 109 -6.46 -16.48 1.38
N THR A 110 -5.76 -16.23 0.28
CA THR A 110 -4.51 -15.46 0.20
C THR A 110 -4.74 -13.98 -0.06
N SER A 111 -5.97 -13.53 -0.35
CA SER A 111 -6.27 -12.09 -0.36
C SER A 111 -7.69 -11.84 0.09
N TYR A 112 -7.90 -10.70 0.75
CA TYR A 112 -9.22 -10.15 1.03
C TYR A 112 -9.28 -8.71 0.55
N LYS A 113 -10.39 -8.33 -0.09
CA LYS A 113 -10.55 -7.04 -0.76
C LYS A 113 -11.96 -6.49 -0.53
N PHE A 114 -12.10 -5.20 -0.27
CA PHE A 114 -13.35 -4.45 -0.22
C PHE A 114 -13.36 -3.51 -1.43
N PRO A 115 -13.54 -4.06 -2.64
CA PRO A 115 -13.27 -3.32 -3.87
C PRO A 115 -14.19 -2.11 -4.02
N TYR A 116 -13.68 -1.07 -4.67
CA TYR A 116 -14.52 0.04 -5.11
C TYR A 116 -15.61 -0.46 -6.06
N ARG A 117 -16.84 -0.04 -5.78
CA ARG A 117 -18.05 -0.39 -6.53
C ARG A 117 -18.92 0.85 -6.59
N GLN A 118 -18.93 1.52 -7.75
CA GLN A 118 -19.74 2.73 -7.91
C GLN A 118 -21.21 2.42 -7.61
N SER A 119 -21.76 3.14 -6.62
CA SER A 119 -23.19 3.14 -6.29
C SER A 119 -23.85 4.39 -6.84
N LEU A 120 -23.18 5.54 -6.72
CA LEU A 120 -23.69 6.80 -7.23
C LEU A 120 -22.57 7.62 -7.86
N LEU A 121 -22.91 8.45 -8.83
CA LEU A 121 -22.02 9.38 -9.52
C LEU A 121 -22.61 10.78 -9.36
N VAL A 122 -21.87 11.67 -8.70
CA VAL A 122 -22.29 13.07 -8.50
C VAL A 122 -21.56 13.95 -9.48
N GLY A 123 -22.32 14.65 -10.31
CA GLY A 123 -21.82 15.45 -11.42
C GLY A 123 -22.69 16.64 -11.76
N LEU A 124 -22.31 17.34 -12.83
CA LEU A 124 -23.15 18.36 -13.46
C LEU A 124 -23.95 17.71 -14.57
N GLN A 125 -25.25 18.04 -14.66
CA GLN A 125 -26.12 17.46 -15.68
C GLN A 125 -25.58 17.74 -17.10
N GLY A 126 -25.23 16.69 -17.84
CA GLY A 126 -24.60 16.78 -19.15
C GLY A 126 -23.23 17.45 -19.17
N GLY A 127 -22.56 17.57 -18.01
CA GLY A 127 -21.20 18.06 -17.89
C GLY A 127 -20.19 16.93 -18.00
N GLU A 128 -19.10 17.18 -18.74
CA GLU A 128 -17.95 16.28 -18.83
C GLU A 128 -16.66 17.11 -18.85
N SER A 129 -15.68 16.75 -18.04
CA SER A 129 -14.34 17.35 -18.03
C SER A 129 -13.31 16.41 -18.62
N LYS A 130 -12.30 16.97 -19.30
CA LYS A 130 -11.17 16.22 -19.84
C LYS A 130 -10.28 15.60 -18.77
N ALA A 131 -10.25 16.19 -17.58
CA ALA A 131 -9.47 15.73 -16.45
C ALA A 131 -10.16 16.07 -15.12
N ALA A 132 -9.79 15.36 -14.07
CA ALA A 132 -9.97 15.82 -12.69
C ALA A 132 -8.58 16.11 -12.12
N VAL A 133 -8.42 17.23 -11.43
CA VAL A 133 -7.12 17.66 -10.89
C VAL A 133 -7.20 17.91 -9.38
N LEU A 134 -6.06 17.86 -8.72
CA LEU A 134 -5.92 18.28 -7.32
C LEU A 134 -6.12 19.80 -7.20
N ASP A 135 -7.10 20.24 -6.40
CA ASP A 135 -7.38 21.65 -6.13
C ASP A 135 -6.92 22.10 -4.74
N ARG A 136 -7.17 21.27 -3.72
CA ARG A 136 -6.76 21.52 -2.33
C ARG A 136 -6.40 20.21 -1.65
N TYR A 137 -5.55 20.27 -0.64
CA TYR A 137 -5.31 19.14 0.27
C TYR A 137 -4.83 19.61 1.63
N SER A 138 -4.96 18.72 2.60
CA SER A 138 -4.43 18.84 3.96
C SER A 138 -3.86 17.49 4.38
N ASP A 139 -3.68 17.25 5.68
CA ASP A 139 -2.97 16.07 6.17
C ASP A 139 -3.66 14.73 5.85
N TRP A 140 -4.99 14.73 5.68
CA TRP A 140 -5.75 13.53 5.28
C TRP A 140 -7.06 13.87 4.53
N SER A 141 -7.16 15.08 3.96
CA SER A 141 -8.28 15.49 3.10
C SER A 141 -7.78 16.02 1.76
N VAL A 142 -8.60 15.85 0.73
CA VAL A 142 -8.30 16.27 -0.64
C VAL A 142 -9.55 16.85 -1.30
N THR A 143 -9.35 17.81 -2.20
CA THR A 143 -10.39 18.35 -3.08
C THR A 143 -10.01 18.11 -4.53
N ALA A 144 -10.84 17.36 -5.25
CA ALA A 144 -10.75 17.18 -6.69
C ALA A 144 -11.55 18.27 -7.42
N LEU A 145 -11.05 18.76 -8.55
CA LEU A 145 -11.69 19.75 -9.40
C LEU A 145 -11.88 19.22 -10.82
N TRP A 146 -13.12 19.32 -11.31
CA TRP A 146 -13.49 19.21 -12.72
C TRP A 146 -13.75 20.62 -13.23
N GLN A 147 -13.07 21.01 -14.30
CA GLN A 147 -13.18 22.38 -14.82
C GLN A 147 -13.22 22.42 -16.35
N ASN A 148 -14.18 23.20 -16.83
CA ASN A 148 -14.35 23.60 -18.23
C ASN A 148 -14.46 25.13 -18.29
N ASP A 149 -14.59 25.73 -19.48
CA ASP A 149 -14.60 27.19 -19.65
C ASP A 149 -15.67 27.93 -18.83
N GLN A 150 -16.82 27.30 -18.55
CA GLN A 150 -17.95 27.92 -17.84
C GLN A 150 -18.42 27.15 -16.60
N ASP A 151 -17.90 25.95 -16.37
CA ASP A 151 -18.40 25.01 -15.37
C ASP A 151 -17.26 24.52 -14.48
N GLN A 152 -17.44 24.57 -13.16
CA GLN A 152 -16.59 23.89 -12.20
C GLN A 152 -17.42 23.04 -11.24
N LEU A 153 -16.87 21.88 -10.89
CA LEU A 153 -17.32 21.04 -9.78
C LEU A 153 -16.12 20.72 -8.91
N ARG A 154 -16.24 20.93 -7.60
CA ARG A 154 -15.28 20.49 -6.60
C ARG A 154 -15.90 19.39 -5.76
N ALA A 155 -15.10 18.40 -5.39
CA ALA A 155 -15.48 17.36 -4.43
C ALA A 155 -14.40 17.21 -3.37
N THR A 156 -14.75 17.46 -2.11
CA THR A 156 -13.86 17.32 -0.94
C THR A 156 -14.20 16.05 -0.16
N PHE A 157 -13.19 15.22 0.07
CA PHE A 157 -13.30 13.96 0.81
C PHE A 157 -12.03 13.73 1.63
N ALA A 158 -12.13 12.93 2.68
CA ALA A 158 -11.06 12.74 3.65
C ALA A 158 -11.10 11.32 4.22
N HIS A 159 -9.93 10.78 4.58
CA HIS A 159 -9.89 9.56 5.38
C HIS A 159 -10.71 9.73 6.67
N GLY A 160 -11.48 8.69 7.01
CA GLY A 160 -12.34 8.73 8.18
C GLY A 160 -13.56 9.63 8.03
N SER A 161 -13.84 10.19 6.86
CA SER A 161 -15.09 10.93 6.64
C SER A 161 -16.13 10.03 5.95
N PRO A 162 -17.31 9.82 6.54
CA PRO A 162 -18.42 9.20 5.82
C PRO A 162 -19.05 10.17 4.81
N PHE A 163 -18.69 11.46 4.85
CA PHE A 163 -19.16 12.52 3.97
C PHE A 163 -18.22 12.77 2.78
N VAL A 164 -18.83 13.13 1.65
CA VAL A 164 -18.21 13.86 0.56
C VAL A 164 -18.98 15.16 0.35
N TYR A 165 -18.24 16.25 0.23
CA TYR A 165 -18.78 17.60 0.06
C TYR A 165 -18.57 18.08 -1.36
N PHE A 166 -19.58 18.69 -1.96
CA PHE A 166 -19.56 19.17 -3.34
C PHE A 166 -19.82 20.67 -3.39
N GLU A 167 -19.04 21.38 -4.20
CA GLU A 167 -19.23 22.79 -4.52
C GLU A 167 -19.28 22.97 -6.05
N ARG A 168 -20.20 23.78 -6.57
CA ARG A 168 -20.44 23.97 -8.00
C ARG A 168 -20.39 25.45 -8.37
N GLU A 169 -19.57 25.80 -9.36
CA GLU A 169 -19.66 27.06 -10.08
C GLU A 169 -20.18 26.77 -11.50
N SER A 170 -21.50 26.70 -11.69
CA SER A 170 -22.13 26.36 -12.96
C SER A 170 -23.65 26.67 -12.91
N GLU A 171 -24.22 27.00 -14.07
CA GLU A 171 -25.69 27.10 -14.26
C GLU A 171 -26.36 25.72 -14.43
N LYS A 172 -25.60 24.67 -14.74
CA LYS A 172 -26.13 23.31 -14.98
C LYS A 172 -26.53 22.66 -13.65
N PRO A 173 -27.75 22.09 -13.52
CA PRO A 173 -28.17 21.34 -12.33
C PRO A 173 -27.14 20.30 -11.87
N ILE A 174 -27.09 20.02 -10.56
CA ILE A 174 -26.42 18.82 -10.07
C ILE A 174 -27.25 17.60 -10.47
N GLU A 175 -26.55 16.54 -10.88
CA GLU A 175 -27.11 15.21 -11.10
C GLU A 175 -26.42 14.19 -10.18
N VAL A 176 -27.22 13.39 -9.51
CA VAL A 176 -26.79 12.19 -8.79
C VAL A 176 -27.33 10.98 -9.55
N ALA A 177 -26.49 10.36 -10.37
CA ALA A 177 -26.86 9.18 -11.13
C ALA A 177 -26.60 7.91 -10.32
N PHE A 178 -27.54 6.96 -10.32
CA PHE A 178 -27.42 5.70 -9.58
C PHE A 178 -26.96 4.56 -10.49
N SER A 179 -26.04 3.75 -9.99
CA SER A 179 -25.48 2.59 -10.69
C SER A 179 -26.02 1.29 -10.09
N ALA A 180 -26.42 0.35 -10.94
CA ALA A 180 -26.81 -0.97 -10.50
C ALA A 180 -25.62 -1.68 -9.82
N ALA A 181 -25.91 -2.69 -9.02
CA ALA A 181 -24.88 -3.47 -8.36
C ALA A 181 -23.91 -3.99 -9.43
N PRO A 182 -22.59 -3.78 -9.26
CA PRO A 182 -21.64 -4.38 -10.17
C PRO A 182 -21.78 -5.89 -10.08
N VAL A 183 -22.04 -6.50 -11.22
CA VAL A 183 -22.06 -7.94 -11.40
C VAL A 183 -20.63 -8.44 -11.19
N ASP A 184 -20.45 -9.59 -10.52
CA ASP A 184 -19.16 -10.27 -10.51
C ASP A 184 -18.82 -10.68 -11.95
N ARG A 185 -18.05 -9.83 -12.63
CA ARG A 185 -17.69 -10.02 -14.04
C ARG A 185 -16.78 -11.24 -14.23
N ASN A 186 -16.20 -11.82 -13.18
CA ASN A 186 -15.49 -13.09 -13.27
C ASN A 186 -16.45 -14.29 -13.30
N ALA A 187 -17.63 -14.16 -12.70
CA ALA A 187 -18.63 -15.24 -12.63
C ALA A 187 -19.72 -15.13 -13.70
N GLU A 188 -20.18 -13.92 -14.02
CA GLU A 188 -21.28 -13.67 -14.95
C GLU A 188 -20.90 -12.63 -16.01
N PRO A 189 -21.32 -12.83 -17.27
CA PRO A 189 -21.01 -11.90 -18.35
C PRO A 189 -21.76 -10.59 -18.22
N VAL A 190 -21.07 -9.49 -18.53
CA VAL A 190 -21.64 -8.14 -18.64
C VAL A 190 -21.38 -7.63 -20.04
N GLN A 191 -22.46 -7.31 -20.77
CA GLN A 191 -22.43 -6.90 -22.19
C GLN A 191 -21.53 -7.80 -23.07
N PRO A 192 -21.69 -9.15 -23.04
CA PRO A 192 -20.84 -10.04 -23.82
C PRO A 192 -21.04 -9.85 -25.33
N LEU A 193 -20.01 -10.13 -26.11
CA LEU A 193 -20.20 -10.51 -27.52
C LEU A 193 -20.85 -11.88 -27.54
N VAL A 194 -21.99 -11.99 -28.23
CA VAL A 194 -22.75 -13.23 -28.35
C VAL A 194 -22.75 -13.69 -29.79
N PHE A 195 -22.33 -14.93 -30.01
CA PHE A 195 -22.37 -15.61 -31.31
C PHE A 195 -23.24 -16.85 -31.21
N ARG A 196 -24.29 -16.98 -32.05
CA ARG A 196 -25.30 -18.04 -31.89
C ARG A 196 -25.47 -18.91 -33.14
N TRP A 197 -25.71 -20.20 -32.91
CA TRP A 197 -26.12 -21.18 -33.92
C TRP A 197 -27.44 -21.76 -33.44
N THR A 198 -28.48 -21.68 -34.26
CA THR A 198 -29.83 -22.21 -33.93
C THR A 198 -30.25 -23.35 -34.84
N LYS A 199 -31.34 -24.05 -34.49
CA LYS A 199 -31.92 -25.14 -35.27
C LYS A 199 -30.98 -26.33 -35.44
N ILE A 200 -30.20 -26.62 -34.40
CA ILE A 200 -29.27 -27.75 -34.38
C ILE A 200 -30.06 -29.02 -34.07
N THR A 201 -29.93 -30.04 -34.90
CA THR A 201 -30.47 -31.38 -34.64
C THR A 201 -29.38 -32.40 -34.90
N ALA A 202 -28.71 -32.85 -33.84
CA ALA A 202 -27.56 -33.74 -33.93
C ALA A 202 -27.30 -34.46 -32.59
N PRO A 203 -26.72 -35.68 -32.63
CA PRO A 203 -26.27 -36.35 -31.42
C PRO A 203 -25.10 -35.60 -30.78
N HIS A 204 -25.14 -35.45 -29.45
CA HIS A 204 -24.03 -34.90 -28.67
C HIS A 204 -22.88 -35.91 -28.58
N THR A 205 -21.64 -35.44 -28.63
CA THR A 205 -20.45 -36.32 -28.61
C THR A 205 -20.04 -36.78 -27.21
N GLY A 206 -20.68 -36.23 -26.17
CA GLY A 206 -20.34 -36.48 -24.76
C GLY A 206 -19.05 -35.77 -24.31
N LYS A 207 -18.47 -34.92 -25.15
CA LYS A 207 -17.31 -34.08 -24.83
C LYS A 207 -17.74 -32.63 -24.67
N PRO A 208 -17.02 -31.79 -23.91
CA PRO A 208 -17.24 -30.36 -23.90
C PRO A 208 -16.96 -29.69 -25.25
N GLY A 209 -17.48 -28.48 -25.43
CA GLY A 209 -17.08 -27.63 -26.54
C GLY A 209 -15.64 -27.12 -26.38
N GLU A 210 -14.99 -26.79 -27.50
CA GLU A 210 -13.64 -26.24 -27.53
C GLU A 210 -13.68 -24.82 -28.11
N ILE A 211 -12.87 -23.91 -27.56
CA ILE A 211 -12.74 -22.55 -28.09
C ILE A 211 -11.31 -22.29 -28.51
N ARG A 212 -11.16 -21.44 -29.53
CA ARG A 212 -9.91 -20.75 -29.87
C ARG A 212 -10.28 -19.34 -30.30
N LEU A 213 -9.96 -18.37 -29.46
CA LEU A 213 -10.25 -16.96 -29.64
C LEU A 213 -8.94 -16.20 -29.75
N SER A 214 -8.88 -15.25 -30.68
CA SER A 214 -7.73 -14.39 -30.93
C SER A 214 -8.02 -13.02 -30.35
N VAL A 215 -7.43 -12.69 -29.19
CA VAL A 215 -7.82 -11.57 -28.31
C VAL A 215 -6.68 -10.56 -28.18
N ASP A 216 -6.99 -9.26 -28.18
CA ASP A 216 -6.01 -8.17 -28.02
C ASP A 216 -6.57 -7.07 -27.10
N ALA A 217 -5.77 -6.63 -26.13
CA ALA A 217 -6.09 -5.53 -25.20
C ALA A 217 -5.20 -4.29 -25.42
N GLY A 218 -4.44 -4.23 -26.51
CA GLY A 218 -3.54 -3.13 -26.83
C GLY A 218 -2.45 -2.94 -25.78
N LYS A 219 -2.18 -1.70 -25.39
CA LYS A 219 -1.13 -1.36 -24.41
C LYS A 219 -1.62 -1.40 -22.96
N HIS A 220 -2.85 -1.81 -22.71
CA HIS A 220 -3.45 -1.75 -21.38
C HIS A 220 -2.98 -2.91 -20.51
N ILE A 221 -2.43 -2.58 -19.34
CA ILE A 221 -1.93 -3.56 -18.37
C ILE A 221 -3.09 -4.10 -17.54
N GLY A 222 -3.08 -5.40 -17.26
CA GLY A 222 -4.03 -6.01 -16.33
C GLY A 222 -5.45 -6.13 -16.90
N VAL A 223 -5.60 -6.43 -18.19
CA VAL A 223 -6.91 -6.71 -18.81
C VAL A 223 -7.18 -8.22 -18.80
N GLY A 224 -8.37 -8.60 -18.32
CA GLY A 224 -8.79 -10.00 -18.25
C GLY A 224 -10.15 -10.24 -18.91
N SER A 225 -10.33 -11.42 -19.50
CA SER A 225 -11.54 -11.81 -20.23
C SER A 225 -11.94 -13.25 -19.97
N ARG A 226 -13.21 -13.57 -20.20
CA ARG A 226 -13.74 -14.94 -20.13
C ARG A 226 -14.63 -15.24 -21.33
N ALA A 227 -14.77 -16.52 -21.61
CA ALA A 227 -15.68 -17.07 -22.59
C ALA A 227 -16.53 -18.18 -21.96
N ARG A 228 -17.76 -18.36 -22.44
CA ARG A 228 -18.58 -19.53 -22.11
C ARG A 228 -19.45 -19.97 -23.28
N LEU A 229 -19.72 -21.28 -23.34
CA LEU A 229 -20.71 -21.86 -24.25
C LEU A 229 -22.02 -22.10 -23.49
N VAL A 230 -23.12 -21.60 -24.03
CA VAL A 230 -24.47 -21.72 -23.48
C VAL A 230 -25.30 -22.57 -24.41
N TYR A 231 -25.91 -23.61 -23.87
CA TYR A 231 -26.63 -24.64 -24.60
C TYR A 231 -28.11 -24.61 -24.26
N ASP A 232 -28.91 -24.71 -25.31
CA ASP A 232 -30.35 -24.96 -25.31
C ASP A 232 -30.52 -26.18 -26.23
N PHE A 233 -30.68 -27.37 -25.65
CA PHE A 233 -30.63 -28.61 -26.43
C PHE A 233 -31.95 -28.88 -27.16
N ASP A 234 -33.09 -28.50 -26.60
CA ASP A 234 -34.41 -28.83 -27.13
C ASP A 234 -35.13 -27.67 -27.85
N GLY A 235 -34.53 -26.47 -27.84
CA GLY A 235 -35.01 -25.31 -28.57
C GLY A 235 -36.16 -24.58 -27.87
N ASP A 236 -36.38 -24.81 -26.58
CA ASP A 236 -37.42 -24.16 -25.79
C ASP A 236 -37.07 -22.71 -25.39
N GLY A 237 -35.81 -22.30 -25.62
CA GLY A 237 -35.27 -20.99 -25.32
C GLY A 237 -34.69 -20.83 -23.91
N ASN A 238 -34.72 -21.88 -23.08
CA ASN A 238 -34.07 -21.93 -21.78
C ASN A 238 -32.63 -22.41 -21.88
N THR A 239 -31.82 -22.13 -20.86
CA THR A 239 -30.45 -22.64 -20.76
C THR A 239 -30.44 -23.99 -20.06
N ASP A 240 -30.06 -25.02 -20.79
CA ASP A 240 -29.90 -26.39 -20.26
C ASP A 240 -28.51 -26.63 -19.66
N ARG A 241 -27.48 -26.07 -20.29
CA ARG A 241 -26.07 -26.25 -19.89
C ARG A 241 -25.26 -24.98 -20.16
N VAL A 242 -24.27 -24.76 -19.30
CA VAL A 242 -23.26 -23.71 -19.44
C VAL A 242 -21.88 -24.32 -19.23
N GLU A 243 -20.96 -24.03 -20.15
CA GLU A 243 -19.54 -24.39 -20.07
C GLU A 243 -18.71 -23.12 -20.04
N THR A 244 -18.20 -22.76 -18.87
CA THR A 244 -17.43 -21.52 -18.68
C THR A 244 -15.94 -21.84 -18.66
N PHE A 245 -15.15 -21.17 -19.49
CA PHE A 245 -13.69 -21.34 -19.53
C PHE A 245 -13.00 -20.45 -18.50
N ALA A 246 -11.85 -20.91 -18.00
CA ALA A 246 -11.02 -20.17 -17.06
C ALA A 246 -10.63 -18.80 -17.62
N LEU A 247 -10.38 -17.86 -16.71
CA LEU A 247 -9.98 -16.49 -17.01
C LEU A 247 -8.74 -16.45 -17.93
N PHE A 248 -8.76 -15.54 -18.89
CA PHE A 248 -7.65 -15.23 -19.77
C PHE A 248 -7.20 -13.78 -19.55
N ALA A 249 -6.00 -13.59 -19.01
CA ALA A 249 -5.34 -12.29 -18.89
C ALA A 249 -4.44 -12.06 -20.11
N THR A 250 -4.52 -10.87 -20.71
CA THR A 250 -3.73 -10.47 -21.87
C THR A 250 -2.45 -9.74 -21.47
N ASP A 251 -1.39 -9.91 -22.26
CA ASP A 251 -0.16 -9.12 -22.20
C ASP A 251 -0.37 -7.73 -22.86
N PRO A 252 0.20 -6.65 -22.29
CA PRO A 252 0.05 -5.29 -22.82
C PRO A 252 0.97 -5.05 -24.03
N ARG A 253 0.57 -5.52 -25.21
CA ARG A 253 1.32 -5.36 -26.47
C ARG A 253 0.41 -4.80 -27.56
N ALA A 254 0.75 -3.59 -28.04
CA ALA A 254 -0.06 -2.79 -28.96
C ALA A 254 -0.52 -3.46 -30.26
N ASP A 255 0.13 -4.55 -30.66
CA ASP A 255 -0.04 -5.18 -31.98
C ASP A 255 0.04 -6.73 -31.92
N SER A 256 -0.29 -7.35 -30.78
CA SER A 256 -0.28 -8.82 -30.70
C SER A 256 -1.58 -9.38 -30.17
N PHE A 257 -2.34 -10.01 -31.07
CA PHE A 257 -3.43 -10.89 -30.68
C PHE A 257 -2.88 -12.18 -30.07
N GLU A 258 -3.39 -12.50 -28.90
CA GLU A 258 -3.04 -13.68 -28.11
C GLU A 258 -4.13 -14.76 -28.23
N SER A 259 -3.74 -16.01 -27.96
CA SER A 259 -4.62 -17.16 -28.17
C SER A 259 -5.28 -17.62 -26.88
N TYR A 260 -6.51 -17.18 -26.63
CA TYR A 260 -7.39 -17.74 -25.60
C TYR A 260 -8.00 -19.04 -26.11
N SER A 261 -7.64 -20.18 -25.54
CA SER A 261 -8.11 -21.48 -26.04
C SER A 261 -8.37 -22.49 -24.92
N SER A 262 -9.27 -23.45 -25.18
CA SER A 262 -9.54 -24.55 -24.24
C SER A 262 -8.33 -25.48 -23.99
N ALA A 263 -7.28 -25.37 -24.81
CA ALA A 263 -6.00 -26.03 -24.55
C ALA A 263 -5.33 -25.48 -23.29
N ASN A 264 -5.36 -24.16 -23.10
CA ASN A 264 -4.68 -23.45 -22.02
C ASN A 264 -5.64 -23.01 -20.90
N GLN A 265 -6.88 -22.68 -21.24
CA GLN A 265 -7.92 -22.27 -20.29
C GLN A 265 -8.97 -23.38 -20.20
N LYS A 266 -8.83 -24.24 -19.19
CA LYS A 266 -9.76 -25.34 -18.92
C LYS A 266 -11.13 -24.80 -18.48
N LEU A 267 -12.14 -25.68 -18.45
CA LEU A 267 -13.43 -25.31 -17.87
C LEU A 267 -13.27 -24.99 -16.38
N ASP A 268 -13.94 -23.93 -15.94
CA ASP A 268 -14.08 -23.57 -14.53
C ASP A 268 -15.24 -24.39 -13.95
N ASP A 269 -14.91 -25.43 -13.18
CA ASP A 269 -15.88 -26.37 -12.60
C ASP A 269 -16.87 -25.68 -11.65
N ARG A 270 -16.51 -24.50 -11.10
CA ARG A 270 -17.40 -23.73 -10.21
C ARG A 270 -18.53 -23.04 -10.97
N LEU A 271 -18.33 -22.76 -12.26
CA LEU A 271 -19.26 -21.98 -13.09
C LEU A 271 -19.90 -22.79 -14.22
N THR A 272 -19.33 -23.97 -14.51
CA THR A 272 -19.88 -24.92 -15.48
C THR A 272 -20.99 -25.75 -14.83
N ARG A 273 -22.17 -25.80 -15.46
CA ARG A 273 -23.38 -26.42 -14.89
C ARG A 273 -24.29 -27.02 -15.95
N GLY A 274 -25.19 -27.91 -15.54
CA GLY A 274 -26.17 -28.58 -16.41
C GLY A 274 -25.62 -29.85 -17.07
N GLU A 275 -26.51 -30.73 -17.55
CA GLU A 275 -26.14 -32.03 -18.13
C GLU A 275 -26.03 -31.96 -19.65
N MET A 276 -25.18 -32.81 -20.25
CA MET A 276 -25.04 -32.90 -21.70
C MET A 276 -26.20 -33.69 -22.31
N GLN A 277 -26.85 -33.15 -23.35
CA GLN A 277 -27.97 -33.80 -24.03
C GLN A 277 -27.86 -33.70 -25.55
N ALA A 278 -28.61 -34.53 -26.29
CA ALA A 278 -28.66 -34.45 -27.75
C ALA A 278 -29.48 -33.24 -28.21
N PHE A 279 -29.04 -32.58 -29.29
CA PHE A 279 -29.74 -31.45 -29.86
C PHE A 279 -30.98 -31.88 -30.65
N ARG A 280 -32.12 -31.23 -30.39
CA ARG A 280 -33.42 -31.44 -31.05
C ARG A 280 -34.04 -30.11 -31.46
N GLY A 281 -33.49 -29.47 -32.49
CA GLY A 281 -33.89 -28.11 -32.88
C GLY A 281 -33.28 -27.01 -32.01
N GLY A 282 -32.34 -27.36 -31.13
CA GLY A 282 -31.73 -26.48 -30.14
C GLY A 282 -30.76 -25.42 -30.69
N SER A 283 -30.09 -24.72 -29.78
CA SER A 283 -29.08 -23.71 -30.05
C SER A 283 -27.85 -23.80 -29.17
N VAL A 284 -26.73 -23.28 -29.68
CA VAL A 284 -25.52 -23.00 -28.88
C VAL A 284 -25.13 -21.55 -29.08
N SER A 285 -24.72 -20.89 -28.00
CA SER A 285 -24.16 -19.55 -28.04
C SER A 285 -22.75 -19.54 -27.44
N LEU A 286 -21.82 -18.82 -28.06
CA LEU A 286 -20.59 -18.37 -27.41
C LEU A 286 -20.84 -16.98 -26.84
N GLU A 287 -20.55 -16.79 -25.57
CA GLU A 287 -20.51 -15.49 -24.91
C GLU A 287 -19.06 -15.17 -24.55
N PHE A 288 -18.54 -14.03 -25.00
CA PHE A 288 -17.18 -13.56 -24.70
C PHE A 288 -17.25 -12.15 -24.10
N TRP A 289 -16.63 -11.94 -22.94
CA TRP A 289 -16.73 -10.67 -22.22
C TRP A 289 -15.45 -10.31 -21.47
N LYS A 290 -15.33 -9.02 -21.15
CA LYS A 290 -14.26 -8.47 -20.33
C LYS A 290 -14.62 -8.59 -18.84
N CYS A 291 -13.67 -9.11 -18.05
CA CYS A 291 -13.82 -9.29 -16.62
C CYS A 291 -13.28 -8.09 -15.82
N PHE A 292 -12.09 -7.60 -16.16
CA PHE A 292 -11.41 -6.49 -15.46
C PHE A 292 -10.35 -5.81 -16.36
N GLY A 293 -9.72 -4.75 -15.83
CA GLY A 293 -8.74 -3.89 -16.51
C GLY A 293 -9.40 -2.69 -17.19
N GLU A 294 -8.64 -1.67 -17.56
CA GLU A 294 -9.12 -0.49 -18.32
C GLU A 294 -8.79 -0.62 -19.81
N GLY A 295 -9.60 -0.04 -20.69
CA GLY A 295 -9.35 -0.04 -22.15
C GLY A 295 -10.18 -1.04 -22.95
N GLU A 296 -10.07 -0.99 -24.27
CA GLU A 296 -10.88 -1.82 -25.17
C GLU A 296 -10.33 -3.25 -25.29
N LEU A 297 -11.22 -4.22 -25.51
CA LEU A 297 -10.85 -5.62 -25.77
C LEU A 297 -11.32 -6.05 -27.16
N SER A 298 -10.39 -6.42 -28.02
CA SER A 298 -10.67 -6.74 -29.43
C SER A 298 -10.57 -8.24 -29.69
N LEU A 299 -11.47 -8.75 -30.54
CA LEU A 299 -11.53 -10.13 -30.99
C LEU A 299 -11.35 -10.20 -32.51
N GLN A 300 -10.26 -10.82 -32.98
CA GLN A 300 -10.01 -11.06 -34.40
C GLN A 300 -10.78 -12.29 -34.87
N LEU A 301 -11.84 -12.09 -35.67
CA LEU A 301 -12.75 -13.18 -36.05
C LEU A 301 -12.10 -14.18 -37.02
N SER A 302 -11.13 -13.76 -37.85
CA SER A 302 -10.51 -14.62 -38.86
C SER A 302 -9.65 -15.73 -38.26
N LYS A 303 -9.23 -15.56 -37.01
CA LYS A 303 -8.49 -16.54 -36.22
C LYS A 303 -9.29 -17.14 -35.06
N SER A 304 -10.56 -16.76 -34.92
CA SER A 304 -11.42 -17.20 -33.83
C SER A 304 -12.45 -18.24 -34.32
N ALA A 305 -12.52 -19.36 -33.61
CA ALA A 305 -13.45 -20.45 -33.92
C ALA A 305 -13.83 -21.24 -32.66
N VAL A 306 -14.97 -21.91 -32.74
CA VAL A 306 -15.49 -22.83 -31.72
C VAL A 306 -15.64 -24.20 -32.36
N ARG A 307 -15.29 -25.26 -31.63
CA ARG A 307 -15.66 -26.62 -31.99
C ARG A 307 -16.81 -27.07 -31.13
N LEU A 308 -17.97 -27.29 -31.75
CA LEU A 308 -19.20 -27.62 -31.07
C LEU A 308 -19.32 -29.13 -30.82
N PRO A 309 -19.92 -29.56 -29.69
CA PRO A 309 -19.87 -30.94 -29.23
C PRO A 309 -20.94 -31.85 -29.88
N PHE A 310 -21.10 -31.82 -31.20
CA PHE A 310 -21.97 -32.74 -31.95
C PHE A 310 -21.23 -33.45 -33.10
N ALA A 311 -21.70 -34.64 -33.49
CA ALA A 311 -21.04 -35.46 -34.51
C ALA A 311 -21.35 -34.99 -35.95
N GLY A 312 -20.32 -34.73 -36.76
CA GLY A 312 -20.44 -34.38 -38.19
C GLY A 312 -19.21 -33.62 -38.74
N GLU A 313 -19.05 -33.56 -40.07
CA GLU A 313 -17.94 -32.86 -40.76
C GLU A 313 -17.91 -31.34 -40.51
N GLU A 314 -18.98 -30.76 -39.95
CA GLU A 314 -19.14 -29.31 -39.74
C GLU A 314 -19.11 -28.87 -38.26
N SER A 315 -18.46 -29.63 -37.38
CA SER A 315 -18.38 -29.29 -35.94
C SER A 315 -17.55 -28.03 -35.63
N THR A 316 -16.76 -27.52 -36.58
CA THR A 316 -16.02 -26.25 -36.42
C THR A 316 -16.84 -25.08 -36.95
N ALA A 317 -17.07 -24.10 -36.09
CA ALA A 317 -17.88 -22.92 -36.34
C ALA A 317 -17.01 -21.66 -36.20
N PHE A 318 -16.99 -20.82 -37.22
CA PHE A 318 -16.31 -19.52 -37.20
C PHE A 318 -17.26 -18.43 -36.74
N LEU A 319 -16.74 -17.44 -36.03
CA LEU A 319 -17.51 -16.29 -35.54
C LEU A 319 -17.74 -15.29 -36.68
N LYS A 320 -18.97 -14.76 -36.80
CA LYS A 320 -19.32 -13.75 -37.80
C LYS A 320 -19.64 -12.42 -37.16
N GLN A 321 -19.31 -11.32 -37.84
CA GLN A 321 -19.64 -9.97 -37.37
C GLN A 321 -21.15 -9.77 -37.15
N SER A 322 -22.00 -10.59 -37.80
CA SER A 322 -23.44 -10.62 -37.61
C SER A 322 -23.91 -11.14 -36.23
N GLY A 323 -23.03 -11.68 -35.39
CA GLY A 323 -23.41 -12.36 -34.15
C GLY A 323 -23.91 -13.79 -34.36
N GLU A 324 -23.67 -14.37 -35.54
CA GLU A 324 -23.97 -15.77 -35.86
C GLU A 324 -22.69 -16.59 -36.01
N PHE A 325 -22.82 -17.91 -35.96
CA PHE A 325 -21.76 -18.81 -36.41
C PHE A 325 -21.82 -19.03 -37.93
N GLY A 326 -20.66 -19.24 -38.55
CA GLY A 326 -20.54 -19.53 -39.98
C GLY A 326 -19.51 -20.61 -40.30
N LYS A 327 -19.51 -21.08 -41.56
CA LYS A 327 -18.64 -22.17 -42.03
C LYS A 327 -17.24 -21.74 -42.49
N GLN A 328 -17.02 -20.45 -42.65
CA GLN A 328 -15.76 -19.87 -43.13
C GLN A 328 -15.33 -18.74 -42.18
N PRO A 329 -14.04 -18.40 -42.09
CA PRO A 329 -13.56 -17.24 -41.33
C PRO A 329 -14.23 -15.93 -41.76
N ASP A 330 -14.25 -14.94 -40.86
CA ASP A 330 -14.67 -13.56 -41.11
C ASP A 330 -13.48 -12.63 -40.86
N GLU A 331 -13.18 -11.69 -41.74
CA GLU A 331 -12.00 -10.83 -41.61
C GLU A 331 -12.19 -9.65 -40.63
N ALA A 332 -13.39 -9.50 -40.06
CA ALA A 332 -13.68 -8.43 -39.10
C ALA A 332 -12.90 -8.57 -37.78
N ILE A 333 -12.65 -7.42 -37.16
CA ILE A 333 -12.25 -7.30 -35.75
C ILE A 333 -13.43 -6.67 -35.02
N VAL A 334 -13.84 -7.28 -33.91
CA VAL A 334 -14.94 -6.78 -33.08
C VAL A 334 -14.40 -6.36 -31.73
N THR A 335 -14.74 -5.15 -31.30
CA THR A 335 -14.24 -4.56 -30.06
C THR A 335 -15.33 -4.48 -29.01
N LEU A 336 -15.06 -5.04 -27.83
CA LEU A 336 -15.83 -4.82 -26.61
C LEU A 336 -15.43 -3.46 -26.04
N LYS A 337 -16.42 -2.58 -25.94
CA LYS A 337 -16.30 -1.34 -25.19
C LYS A 337 -16.36 -1.65 -23.69
N GLU A 338 -15.85 -0.72 -22.88
CA GLU A 338 -16.08 -0.76 -21.44
C GLU A 338 -17.57 -0.96 -21.15
N PRO A 339 -17.95 -1.94 -20.32
CA PRO A 339 -19.33 -2.06 -19.93
C PRO A 339 -19.67 -0.83 -19.08
N ASP A 340 -20.56 0.01 -19.60
CA ASP A 340 -21.20 1.10 -18.84
C ASP A 340 -21.58 0.58 -17.45
N HIS A 341 -21.37 1.37 -16.39
CA HIS A 341 -22.03 1.10 -15.10
C HIS A 341 -23.54 1.08 -15.38
N PRO A 342 -24.20 -0.10 -15.37
CA PRO A 342 -25.55 -0.14 -15.88
C PRO A 342 -26.43 0.73 -14.98
N PRO A 343 -27.34 1.54 -15.54
CA PRO A 343 -28.18 2.42 -14.75
C PRO A 343 -28.94 1.58 -13.70
N GLY A 344 -28.80 1.97 -12.44
CA GLY A 344 -29.47 1.35 -11.31
C GLY A 344 -30.71 2.14 -10.90
N ALA A 345 -31.64 1.49 -10.20
CA ALA A 345 -32.78 2.16 -9.58
C ALA A 345 -32.68 2.06 -8.05
N ALA A 346 -32.22 3.14 -7.42
CA ALA A 346 -32.14 3.25 -5.97
C ALA A 346 -33.53 3.21 -5.33
N LYS A 347 -33.66 2.55 -4.18
CA LYS A 347 -34.86 2.59 -3.35
C LYS A 347 -34.82 3.85 -2.51
N VAL A 348 -35.84 4.70 -2.61
CA VAL A 348 -35.95 5.92 -1.81
C VAL A 348 -36.68 5.57 -0.51
N PHE A 349 -36.03 5.76 0.64
CA PHE A 349 -36.62 5.54 1.96
C PHE A 349 -36.96 6.85 2.68
N TYR A 350 -36.41 7.97 2.22
CA TYR A 350 -36.69 9.31 2.72
C TYR A 350 -36.69 10.30 1.56
N ASP A 351 -37.70 11.16 1.47
CA ASP A 351 -37.82 12.20 0.44
C ASP A 351 -38.64 13.36 1.01
N GLU A 352 -37.95 14.36 1.57
CA GLU A 352 -38.58 15.56 2.12
C GLU A 352 -37.77 16.81 1.75
N GLY A 353 -38.19 17.49 0.68
CA GLY A 353 -37.63 18.77 0.23
C GLY A 353 -36.18 18.65 -0.23
N ALA A 354 -35.26 19.25 0.53
CA ALA A 354 -33.83 19.29 0.18
C ALA A 354 -33.08 17.99 0.50
N VAL A 355 -33.70 17.03 1.19
CA VAL A 355 -33.04 15.82 1.70
C VAL A 355 -33.67 14.56 1.14
N VAL A 356 -32.83 13.69 0.60
CA VAL A 356 -33.23 12.37 0.10
C VAL A 356 -32.36 11.29 0.74
N GLY A 357 -32.99 10.22 1.20
CA GLY A 357 -32.33 9.01 1.70
C GLY A 357 -32.58 7.85 0.73
N VAL A 358 -31.50 7.22 0.28
CA VAL A 358 -31.56 6.13 -0.70
C VAL A 358 -30.84 4.87 -0.23
N THR A 359 -31.37 3.71 -0.63
CA THR A 359 -30.73 2.40 -0.47
C THR A 359 -30.42 1.83 -1.85
N LEU A 360 -29.16 1.46 -2.07
CA LEU A 360 -28.69 0.91 -3.33
C LEU A 360 -27.51 -0.03 -3.05
N ASN A 361 -27.49 -1.19 -3.72
CA ASN A 361 -26.41 -2.18 -3.63
C ASN A 361 -26.07 -2.64 -2.20
N GLY A 362 -27.07 -2.63 -1.31
CA GLY A 362 -26.92 -3.01 0.10
C GLY A 362 -26.36 -1.90 1.01
N ALA A 363 -26.04 -0.72 0.46
CA ALA A 363 -25.61 0.45 1.20
C ALA A 363 -26.71 1.52 1.26
N HIS A 364 -26.61 2.39 2.26
CA HIS A 364 -27.56 3.48 2.51
C HIS A 364 -26.83 4.82 2.37
N TYR A 365 -27.48 5.80 1.74
CA TYR A 365 -26.90 7.13 1.53
C TYR A 365 -27.90 8.22 1.89
N GLY A 366 -27.40 9.30 2.48
CA GLY A 366 -28.11 10.56 2.64
C GLY A 366 -27.56 11.60 1.67
N ILE A 367 -28.46 12.30 0.98
CA ILE A 367 -28.14 13.34 0.00
C ILE A 367 -28.77 14.64 0.50
N PHE A 368 -27.95 15.64 0.80
CA PHE A 368 -28.37 16.87 1.48
C PHE A 368 -28.09 18.10 0.63
N ALA A 369 -29.12 18.58 -0.06
CA ALA A 369 -29.08 19.85 -0.77
C ALA A 369 -29.35 21.03 0.18
N PRO A 370 -29.16 22.27 -0.30
CA PRO A 370 -29.44 23.46 0.45
C PRO A 370 -30.91 23.61 0.86
N SER A 371 -31.21 24.25 1.98
CA SER A 371 -32.60 24.58 2.33
C SER A 371 -33.30 25.35 1.21
N GLY A 372 -34.50 24.90 0.84
CA GLY A 372 -35.28 25.43 -0.29
C GLY A 372 -35.17 24.59 -1.57
N SER A 373 -34.15 23.74 -1.68
CA SER A 373 -33.96 22.85 -2.83
C SER A 373 -35.08 21.82 -2.96
N GLN A 374 -35.30 21.37 -4.19
CA GLN A 374 -36.17 20.25 -4.53
C GLN A 374 -35.38 19.25 -5.37
N TRP A 375 -35.76 17.98 -5.28
CA TRP A 375 -35.21 16.91 -6.11
C TRP A 375 -36.25 16.45 -7.13
N SER A 376 -35.80 16.19 -8.36
CA SER A 376 -36.59 15.53 -9.38
C SER A 376 -36.00 14.16 -9.74
N GLY A 377 -36.81 13.24 -10.24
CA GLY A 377 -36.37 11.89 -10.64
C GLY A 377 -36.93 10.73 -9.81
N VAL A 378 -37.58 11.02 -8.68
CA VAL A 378 -38.27 10.00 -7.87
C VAL A 378 -39.58 9.58 -8.54
N THR A 379 -39.72 8.31 -8.88
CA THR A 379 -40.94 7.71 -9.42
C THR A 379 -41.27 6.44 -8.65
N ALA A 380 -42.46 6.38 -8.04
CA ALA A 380 -42.93 5.22 -7.27
C ALA A 380 -41.93 4.71 -6.19
N GLY A 381 -41.29 5.65 -5.47
CA GLY A 381 -40.31 5.33 -4.42
C GLY A 381 -38.97 4.78 -4.94
N ARG A 382 -38.68 5.00 -6.23
CA ARG A 382 -37.43 4.63 -6.89
C ARG A 382 -36.85 5.84 -7.63
N ALA A 383 -35.53 5.87 -7.79
CA ALA A 383 -34.87 6.88 -8.61
C ALA A 383 -33.73 6.23 -9.40
N ALA A 384 -33.62 6.55 -10.69
CA ALA A 384 -32.48 6.17 -11.52
C ALA A 384 -31.40 7.28 -11.54
N SER A 385 -31.85 8.53 -11.47
CA SER A 385 -31.03 9.67 -11.08
C SER A 385 -31.88 10.66 -10.28
N LEU A 386 -31.21 11.54 -9.56
CA LEU A 386 -31.81 12.70 -8.91
C LEU A 386 -31.17 13.96 -9.47
N THR A 387 -31.98 14.99 -9.75
CA THR A 387 -31.46 16.28 -10.19
C THR A 387 -31.99 17.43 -9.33
N SER A 388 -31.15 18.44 -9.13
CA SER A 388 -31.51 19.65 -8.40
C SER A 388 -30.74 20.85 -8.92
N ASP A 389 -31.40 22.00 -9.01
CA ASP A 389 -30.76 23.30 -9.24
C ASP A 389 -30.13 23.88 -7.97
N LEU A 390 -30.28 23.18 -6.83
CA LEU A 390 -29.86 23.58 -5.48
C LEU A 390 -30.52 24.89 -5.00
N ALA A 391 -31.71 25.21 -5.52
CA ALA A 391 -32.39 26.49 -5.28
C ALA A 391 -31.50 27.71 -5.57
N GLY A 392 -30.65 27.62 -6.60
CA GLY A 392 -29.72 28.69 -7.01
C GLY A 392 -28.49 28.84 -6.13
N LYS A 393 -28.23 27.92 -5.20
CA LYS A 393 -27.00 27.83 -4.41
C LYS A 393 -26.00 26.86 -5.06
N ASP A 394 -24.87 26.67 -4.40
CA ASP A 394 -23.66 26.07 -4.98
C ASP A 394 -23.11 24.87 -4.20
N TYR A 395 -23.75 24.39 -3.13
CA TYR A 395 -23.22 23.30 -2.30
C TYR A 395 -24.17 22.11 -2.15
N LEU A 396 -23.60 20.91 -1.97
CA LEU A 396 -24.30 19.64 -1.69
C LEU A 396 -23.39 18.75 -0.83
N SER A 397 -23.94 17.92 0.05
CA SER A 397 -23.18 16.81 0.64
C SER A 397 -23.86 15.47 0.44
N VAL A 398 -23.05 14.43 0.34
CA VAL A 398 -23.48 13.04 0.29
C VAL A 398 -22.78 12.28 1.41
N VAL A 399 -23.52 11.43 2.12
CA VAL A 399 -22.99 10.60 3.22
C VAL A 399 -23.35 9.15 3.02
N VAL A 400 -22.45 8.22 3.37
CA VAL A 400 -22.83 6.82 3.58
C VAL A 400 -23.36 6.64 5.01
N LEU A 401 -24.57 6.08 5.13
CA LEU A 401 -25.27 5.86 6.38
C LEU A 401 -25.08 4.42 6.87
N PRO A 402 -24.99 4.20 8.19
CA PRO A 402 -24.88 2.85 8.78
C PRO A 402 -26.19 2.05 8.71
N ASP A 403 -27.34 2.70 8.57
CA ASP A 403 -28.65 2.09 8.36
C ASP A 403 -29.62 3.03 7.63
N ASP A 404 -30.82 2.54 7.27
CA ASP A 404 -31.88 3.30 6.60
C ASP A 404 -32.90 3.94 7.55
N LYS A 405 -32.54 4.13 8.83
CA LYS A 405 -33.45 4.72 9.82
C LYS A 405 -33.51 6.24 9.69
N ARG A 406 -34.70 6.80 9.91
CA ARG A 406 -34.92 8.26 9.88
C ARG A 406 -34.08 8.98 10.95
N GLU A 407 -33.95 8.39 12.13
CA GLU A 407 -33.16 8.96 13.23
C GLU A 407 -31.68 9.07 12.89
N THR A 408 -31.14 8.07 12.19
CA THR A 408 -29.77 8.07 11.67
C THR A 408 -29.59 9.17 10.63
N LEU A 409 -30.47 9.22 9.62
CA LEU A 409 -30.44 10.26 8.59
C LEU A 409 -30.50 11.67 9.21
N GLU A 410 -31.37 11.90 10.18
CA GLU A 410 -31.48 13.19 10.88
C GLU A 410 -30.25 13.52 11.73
N TRP A 411 -29.57 12.52 12.31
CA TRP A 411 -28.31 12.74 13.02
C TRP A 411 -27.21 13.24 12.07
N PHE A 412 -27.11 12.65 10.88
CA PHE A 412 -26.16 13.08 9.86
C PHE A 412 -26.57 14.40 9.21
N ARG A 413 -27.87 14.65 9.00
CA ARG A 413 -28.40 15.91 8.45
C ARG A 413 -27.93 17.13 9.23
N ARG A 414 -27.84 17.03 10.56
CA ARG A 414 -27.35 18.12 11.43
C ARG A 414 -25.89 18.51 11.15
N ARG A 415 -25.10 17.62 10.53
CA ARG A 415 -23.67 17.76 10.23
C ARG A 415 -23.38 17.90 8.74
N ALA A 416 -24.37 17.65 7.89
CA ALA A 416 -24.27 17.64 6.44
C ALA A 416 -23.83 18.97 5.82
N TYR A 417 -23.94 20.07 6.56
CA TYR A 417 -23.58 21.40 6.09
C TYR A 417 -22.26 21.92 6.67
N ALA A 418 -21.58 21.16 7.53
CA ALA A 418 -20.24 21.48 8.04
C ALA A 418 -19.18 20.88 7.11
N PHE A 419 -18.81 21.64 6.08
CA PHE A 419 -17.89 21.19 5.03
C PHE A 419 -16.46 21.21 5.55
N VAL A 420 -15.75 20.10 5.43
CA VAL A 420 -14.33 20.04 5.81
C VAL A 420 -13.50 20.90 4.86
N ILE A 421 -12.72 21.83 5.42
CA ILE A 421 -11.84 22.72 4.65
C ILE A 421 -10.36 22.56 5.00
N ASP A 422 -10.04 21.97 6.16
CA ASP A 422 -8.67 21.67 6.56
C ASP A 422 -8.63 20.49 7.54
N THR A 423 -7.56 19.71 7.50
CA THR A 423 -7.27 18.66 8.48
C THR A 423 -5.81 18.72 8.91
N ARG A 424 -5.55 18.61 10.22
CA ARG A 424 -4.22 18.79 10.81
C ARG A 424 -3.93 17.80 11.92
N VAL A 425 -2.78 17.14 11.84
CA VAL A 425 -2.20 16.41 12.96
C VAL A 425 -1.15 17.28 13.64
N ALA A 426 -1.17 17.23 14.97
CA ALA A 426 -0.11 17.72 15.83
C ALA A 426 0.28 16.59 16.79
N TRP A 427 1.57 16.28 16.88
CA TRP A 427 2.07 15.26 17.79
C TRP A 427 3.09 15.85 18.77
N LYS A 428 3.22 15.20 19.91
CA LYS A 428 4.23 15.50 20.91
C LYS A 428 4.69 14.21 21.58
N TYR A 429 6.00 14.00 21.65
CA TYR A 429 6.58 12.99 22.51
C TYR A 429 6.63 13.52 23.95
N GLU A 430 6.12 12.73 24.90
CA GLU A 430 6.15 13.01 26.34
C GLU A 430 7.12 12.03 27.02
N PRO A 431 8.40 12.41 27.21
CA PRO A 431 9.43 11.50 27.72
C PRO A 431 9.04 10.83 29.04
N SER A 432 8.47 11.58 30.00
CA SER A 432 8.09 11.04 31.31
C SER A 432 7.00 9.95 31.24
N GLN A 433 6.24 9.89 30.15
CA GLN A 433 5.24 8.84 29.91
C GLN A 433 5.73 7.79 28.93
N ALA A 434 6.86 8.05 28.26
CA ALA A 434 7.36 7.32 27.12
C ALA A 434 6.24 7.07 26.10
N ALA A 435 5.55 8.13 25.68
CA ALA A 435 4.39 8.04 24.81
C ALA A 435 4.29 9.24 23.87
N VAL A 436 3.62 9.04 22.74
CA VAL A 436 3.31 10.07 21.76
C VAL A 436 1.83 10.42 21.87
N VAL A 437 1.55 11.69 22.12
CA VAL A 437 0.20 12.24 22.06
C VAL A 437 0.00 12.86 20.69
N THR A 438 -0.96 12.35 19.91
CA THR A 438 -1.32 12.87 18.58
C THR A 438 -2.72 13.43 18.63
N THR A 439 -2.90 14.68 18.20
CA THR A 439 -4.21 15.35 18.09
C THR A 439 -4.55 15.53 16.62
N TYR A 440 -5.71 15.03 16.23
CA TYR A 440 -6.29 15.13 14.90
C TYR A 440 -7.36 16.21 14.95
N THR A 441 -7.19 17.29 14.19
CA THR A 441 -8.13 18.41 14.11
C THR A 441 -8.72 18.50 12.71
N VAL A 442 -10.02 18.72 12.64
CA VAL A 442 -10.79 18.97 11.42
C VAL A 442 -11.40 20.36 11.52
N THR A 443 -11.06 21.23 10.57
CA THR A 443 -11.69 22.55 10.44
C THR A 443 -12.82 22.48 9.44
N THR A 444 -13.99 22.98 9.82
CA THR A 444 -15.17 23.02 8.95
C THR A 444 -15.69 24.43 8.70
N GLU A 445 -16.30 24.61 7.54
CA GLU A 445 -17.11 25.78 7.19
C GLU A 445 -18.59 25.37 7.18
N ALA A 446 -19.46 26.07 7.91
CA ALA A 446 -20.89 25.81 7.75
C ALA A 446 -21.45 26.54 6.54
N LYS A 447 -21.98 25.77 5.61
CA LYS A 447 -22.78 26.28 4.49
C LYS A 447 -24.19 26.67 4.92
N GLU A 448 -24.71 26.07 6.00
CA GLU A 448 -25.98 26.44 6.66
C GLU A 448 -25.94 26.23 8.16
N GLY A 449 -26.67 27.10 8.87
CA GLY A 449 -26.78 27.04 10.32
C GLY A 449 -25.43 27.26 11.03
N ASP A 450 -25.41 26.92 12.32
CA ASP A 450 -24.29 27.22 13.20
C ASP A 450 -23.46 26.00 13.59
N ASN A 451 -23.85 24.78 13.18
CA ASN A 451 -23.08 23.57 13.51
C ASN A 451 -21.75 23.53 12.75
N ARG A 452 -20.66 23.22 13.46
CA ARG A 452 -19.30 23.03 12.91
C ARG A 452 -18.73 21.64 13.19
N GLU A 453 -19.46 20.79 13.91
CA GLU A 453 -19.05 19.40 14.12
C GLU A 453 -19.25 18.58 12.84
N THR A 454 -18.29 17.69 12.56
CA THR A 454 -18.44 16.66 11.54
C THR A 454 -18.49 15.25 12.17
N ALA A 455 -18.64 14.23 11.33
CA ALA A 455 -18.53 12.83 11.72
C ALA A 455 -17.16 12.28 11.30
N MET A 456 -16.43 11.68 12.23
CA MET A 456 -15.13 11.04 12.01
C MET A 456 -15.23 9.56 12.33
N ALA A 457 -15.01 8.69 11.35
CA ALA A 457 -14.90 7.25 11.48
C ALA A 457 -13.44 6.91 11.80
N LEU A 458 -13.17 6.51 13.05
CA LEU A 458 -11.83 6.19 13.52
C LEU A 458 -11.48 4.76 13.15
N TYR A 459 -10.25 4.56 12.67
CA TYR A 459 -9.68 3.23 12.49
C TYR A 459 -9.36 2.56 13.83
N ARG A 460 -9.14 1.24 13.77
CA ARG A 460 -8.80 0.42 14.93
C ARG A 460 -7.61 0.91 15.74
N HIS A 461 -6.48 1.23 15.10
CA HIS A 461 -5.31 1.73 15.82
C HIS A 461 -5.61 3.08 16.52
N GLN A 462 -6.57 3.87 16.04
CA GLN A 462 -6.92 5.14 16.66
C GLN A 462 -7.83 4.94 17.87
N TYR A 463 -8.95 4.22 17.72
CA TYR A 463 -9.91 4.09 18.82
C TYR A 463 -9.41 3.22 19.97
N LEU A 464 -8.41 2.34 19.75
CA LEU A 464 -7.74 1.59 20.81
C LEU A 464 -6.89 2.49 21.72
N HIS A 465 -6.44 3.64 21.21
CA HIS A 465 -5.51 4.55 21.88
C HIS A 465 -6.12 5.93 22.17
N LEU A 466 -7.46 6.06 22.09
CA LEU A 466 -8.14 7.32 22.38
C LEU A 466 -7.87 7.80 23.81
N ASN A 467 -7.64 9.10 23.96
CA ASN A 467 -7.61 9.72 25.26
C ASN A 467 -9.01 9.70 25.89
N GLU A 468 -9.11 9.30 27.16
CA GLU A 468 -10.39 9.19 27.86
C GLU A 468 -10.98 10.57 28.15
N THR A 469 -11.83 11.04 27.22
CA THR A 469 -12.89 12.05 27.41
C THR A 469 -13.82 12.15 26.19
N VAL A 470 -13.65 11.26 25.20
CA VAL A 470 -14.34 11.29 23.91
C VAL A 470 -15.38 10.18 23.85
N GLN A 471 -16.65 10.52 23.60
CA GLN A 471 -17.74 9.54 23.51
C GLN A 471 -17.95 9.06 22.07
N LEU A 472 -17.55 7.81 21.80
CA LEU A 472 -17.88 7.15 20.54
C LEU A 472 -19.39 6.90 20.45
N THR A 473 -19.94 7.08 19.25
CA THR A 473 -21.36 6.78 18.97
C THR A 473 -21.59 5.26 18.86
N ALA A 474 -22.83 4.84 18.63
CA ALA A 474 -23.15 3.44 18.33
C ALA A 474 -22.93 3.08 16.83
N PHE A 475 -22.66 4.05 15.97
CA PHE A 475 -22.52 3.81 14.53
C PHE A 475 -21.17 3.17 14.20
N ARG A 476 -21.19 2.23 13.23
CA ARG A 476 -20.05 1.41 12.81
C ARG A 476 -20.01 1.28 11.29
N TYR A 477 -18.80 1.15 10.75
CA TYR A 477 -18.58 0.80 9.35
C TYR A 477 -17.61 -0.37 9.27
N ALA A 478 -17.94 -1.41 8.50
CA ALA A 478 -16.95 -2.39 8.07
C ALA A 478 -15.95 -1.74 7.11
N SER A 479 -14.67 -2.08 7.24
CA SER A 479 -13.60 -1.59 6.38
C SER A 479 -12.49 -2.65 6.19
N PRO A 480 -11.60 -2.48 5.21
CA PRO A 480 -10.35 -3.23 5.08
C PRO A 480 -9.45 -3.27 6.32
N ARG A 481 -9.62 -2.33 7.26
CA ARG A 481 -8.84 -2.20 8.49
C ARG A 481 -9.61 -2.65 9.73
N GLY A 482 -10.64 -3.48 9.52
CA GLY A 482 -11.59 -3.91 10.55
C GLY A 482 -12.76 -2.95 10.71
N GLU A 483 -13.50 -3.09 11.79
CA GLU A 483 -14.59 -2.17 12.15
C GLU A 483 -14.03 -0.76 12.41
N MET A 484 -14.64 0.27 11.83
CA MET A 484 -14.41 1.67 12.17
C MET A 484 -15.51 2.18 13.11
N GLN A 485 -15.14 3.01 14.09
CA GLN A 485 -16.07 3.56 15.08
C GLN A 485 -16.27 5.06 14.90
N LEU A 486 -17.53 5.50 14.87
CA LEU A 486 -17.84 6.90 14.56
C LEU A 486 -17.84 7.79 15.80
N LEU A 487 -17.17 8.92 15.68
CA LEU A 487 -17.15 10.05 16.59
C LEU A 487 -17.84 11.27 15.95
N SER A 488 -18.44 12.14 16.76
CA SER A 488 -18.82 13.51 16.35
C SER A 488 -17.88 14.51 17.00
N GLY A 489 -17.44 15.51 16.24
CA GLY A 489 -16.64 16.61 16.76
C GLY A 489 -15.84 17.30 15.66
N ASP A 490 -14.89 18.11 16.10
CA ASP A 490 -13.88 18.79 15.29
C ASP A 490 -12.45 18.31 15.63
N HIS A 491 -12.28 17.48 16.67
CA HIS A 491 -10.99 16.88 16.99
C HIS A 491 -11.11 15.58 17.79
N PHE A 492 -10.01 14.82 17.84
CA PHE A 492 -9.76 13.77 18.82
C PHE A 492 -8.25 13.62 19.06
N SER A 493 -7.86 12.96 20.13
CA SER A 493 -6.45 12.67 20.42
C SER A 493 -6.23 11.23 20.79
N THR A 494 -5.06 10.70 20.40
CA THR A 494 -4.57 9.38 20.78
C THR A 494 -3.30 9.49 21.62
N THR A 495 -3.06 8.54 22.53
CA THR A 495 -1.79 8.38 23.23
C THR A 495 -1.24 6.99 22.97
N ILE A 496 -0.16 6.91 22.19
CA ILE A 496 0.48 5.64 21.83
C ILE A 496 1.80 5.50 22.60
N PRO A 497 2.03 4.42 23.35
CA PRO A 497 3.30 4.17 24.01
C PRO A 497 4.45 4.05 23.01
N PHE A 498 5.56 4.72 23.29
CA PHE A 498 6.82 4.51 22.60
C PHE A 498 7.64 3.43 23.30
N LEU A 499 8.10 2.43 22.56
CA LEU A 499 8.66 1.20 23.11
C LEU A 499 10.19 1.26 23.34
N GLY A 500 10.84 2.33 22.88
CA GLY A 500 12.29 2.41 22.85
C GLY A 500 12.90 1.65 21.67
N VAL A 501 14.06 2.11 21.22
CA VAL A 501 14.89 1.43 20.20
C VAL A 501 16.33 1.29 20.68
N LEU A 502 17.13 0.46 20.03
CA LEU A 502 18.56 0.37 20.30
C LEU A 502 19.36 0.56 19.00
N PRO A 503 20.62 1.05 19.05
CA PRO A 503 21.46 1.09 17.86
C PRO A 503 21.85 -0.29 17.35
N ALA A 504 21.98 -1.27 18.25
CA ALA A 504 22.19 -2.70 18.03
C ALA A 504 21.79 -3.45 19.33
N LEU A 505 21.70 -4.78 19.36
CA LEU A 505 21.63 -5.50 20.64
C LEU A 505 23.01 -5.54 21.34
N PRO A 506 23.09 -5.77 22.66
CA PRO A 506 24.37 -6.02 23.31
C PRO A 506 24.93 -7.39 22.90
N ASN A 507 26.25 -7.52 22.79
CA ASN A 507 26.89 -8.79 22.48
C ASN A 507 26.68 -9.82 23.60
N PRO A 508 26.42 -11.10 23.26
CA PRO A 508 26.29 -12.17 24.25
C PRO A 508 27.63 -12.43 24.95
N THR A 509 27.54 -12.80 26.22
CA THR A 509 28.68 -13.26 27.02
C THR A 509 29.05 -14.71 26.70
N SER A 510 28.06 -15.55 26.49
CA SER A 510 28.15 -16.90 25.94
C SER A 510 28.42 -16.87 24.43
N GLY A 511 29.31 -17.72 23.94
CA GLY A 511 29.66 -17.71 22.51
C GLY A 511 30.55 -16.54 22.06
N HIS A 512 31.09 -15.73 22.97
CA HIS A 512 31.90 -14.55 22.66
C HIS A 512 33.07 -14.84 21.70
N ALA A 513 33.77 -15.97 21.87
CA ALA A 513 34.87 -16.37 20.99
C ALA A 513 34.39 -16.72 19.56
N GLU A 514 33.22 -17.32 19.45
CA GLU A 514 32.61 -17.68 18.16
C GLU A 514 32.09 -16.43 17.44
N LEU A 515 31.42 -15.53 18.14
CA LEU A 515 31.03 -14.23 17.59
C LEU A 515 32.25 -13.48 17.07
N LYS A 516 33.35 -13.47 17.82
CA LYS A 516 34.62 -12.87 17.38
C LYS A 516 35.10 -13.45 16.06
N GLN A 517 35.05 -14.77 15.90
CA GLN A 517 35.45 -15.45 14.66
C GLN A 517 34.51 -15.12 13.49
N ARG A 518 33.20 -15.09 13.71
CA ARG A 518 32.20 -14.75 12.68
C ARG A 518 32.38 -13.32 12.20
N VAL A 519 32.57 -12.38 13.12
CA VAL A 519 32.88 -10.98 12.78
C VAL A 519 34.18 -10.89 11.97
N ASP A 520 35.24 -11.59 12.37
CA ASP A 520 36.49 -11.59 11.59
C ASP A 520 36.28 -12.15 10.18
N ALA A 521 35.47 -13.21 10.03
CA ALA A 521 35.18 -13.80 8.72
C ALA A 521 34.36 -12.85 7.82
N ASP A 522 33.29 -12.26 8.35
CA ASP A 522 32.42 -11.34 7.58
C ASP A 522 33.19 -10.07 7.17
N ILE A 523 34.03 -9.53 8.06
CA ILE A 523 34.89 -8.37 7.75
C ILE A 523 35.94 -8.74 6.71
N GLN A 524 36.62 -9.88 6.85
CA GLN A 524 37.60 -10.31 5.84
C GLN A 524 36.95 -10.52 4.47
N GLN A 525 35.73 -11.07 4.42
CA GLN A 525 34.98 -11.20 3.17
C GLN A 525 34.72 -9.82 2.54
N ILE A 526 34.31 -8.82 3.33
CA ILE A 526 34.07 -7.45 2.87
C ILE A 526 35.37 -6.78 2.38
N LEU A 527 36.48 -6.96 3.08
CA LEU A 527 37.74 -6.29 2.77
C LEU A 527 38.52 -6.94 1.61
N THR A 528 38.21 -8.18 1.24
CA THR A 528 38.95 -8.94 0.22
C THR A 528 38.18 -9.18 -1.07
N ARG A 529 36.89 -8.83 -1.12
CA ARG A 529 36.10 -8.92 -2.36
C ARG A 529 36.58 -7.93 -3.43
N GLU A 530 36.33 -8.26 -4.70
CA GLU A 530 36.77 -7.47 -5.85
C GLU A 530 36.21 -6.06 -5.87
N LYS A 531 34.92 -5.92 -5.54
CA LYS A 531 34.25 -4.63 -5.39
C LYS A 531 33.92 -4.37 -3.94
N THR A 532 34.29 -3.20 -3.43
CA THR A 532 33.99 -2.79 -2.05
C THR A 532 32.50 -2.74 -1.76
N PHE A 533 31.63 -2.52 -2.76
CA PHE A 533 30.17 -2.66 -2.71
C PHE A 533 29.70 -3.40 -3.96
N GLU A 534 28.79 -4.34 -3.82
CA GLU A 534 28.40 -5.28 -4.90
C GLU A 534 27.43 -4.67 -5.90
N ARG A 535 26.55 -3.77 -5.42
CA ARG A 535 25.52 -3.10 -6.22
C ARG A 535 25.53 -1.61 -5.97
N GLU A 536 25.17 -0.85 -7.00
CA GLU A 536 25.34 0.61 -7.03
C GLU A 536 24.02 1.38 -7.01
N ASP A 537 22.86 0.73 -7.15
CA ASP A 537 21.57 1.43 -7.01
C ASP A 537 21.24 1.72 -5.55
N SER A 538 20.40 2.73 -5.34
CA SER A 538 20.10 3.26 -4.00
C SER A 538 19.53 2.21 -3.02
N TYR A 539 18.74 1.24 -3.49
CA TYR A 539 18.20 0.19 -2.62
C TYR A 539 19.29 -0.78 -2.16
N TRP A 540 19.99 -1.39 -3.11
CA TRP A 540 20.95 -2.44 -2.79
C TRP A 540 22.22 -1.88 -2.14
N ASN A 541 22.69 -0.70 -2.54
CA ASN A 541 23.76 -0.03 -1.80
C ASN A 541 23.29 0.33 -0.38
N GLY A 542 22.03 0.73 -0.22
CA GLY A 542 21.37 0.91 1.08
C GLY A 542 21.39 -0.35 1.95
N LYS A 543 20.94 -1.51 1.44
CA LYS A 543 21.00 -2.76 2.21
C LYS A 543 22.43 -3.08 2.71
N GLU A 544 23.46 -2.79 1.91
CA GLU A 544 24.85 -2.92 2.37
C GLU A 544 25.21 -1.91 3.48
N PHE A 545 24.71 -0.68 3.42
CA PHE A 545 24.87 0.30 4.50
C PHE A 545 24.28 -0.18 5.82
N GLY A 546 23.06 -0.73 5.78
CA GLY A 546 22.42 -1.34 6.96
C GLY A 546 23.26 -2.49 7.52
N LYS A 547 23.67 -3.42 6.66
CA LYS A 547 24.55 -4.55 7.01
C LYS A 547 25.82 -4.11 7.73
N TRP A 548 26.52 -3.13 7.16
CA TRP A 548 27.79 -2.65 7.70
C TRP A 548 27.59 -1.88 9.00
N ALA A 549 26.50 -1.13 9.12
CA ALA A 549 26.14 -0.46 10.36
C ALA A 549 26.03 -1.47 11.53
N GLU A 550 25.35 -2.61 11.34
CA GLU A 550 25.26 -3.64 12.39
C GLU A 550 26.62 -4.28 12.72
N LEU A 551 27.44 -4.61 11.71
CA LEU A 551 28.79 -5.14 11.93
C LEU A 551 29.70 -4.17 12.69
N ILE A 552 29.63 -2.87 12.39
CA ILE A 552 30.40 -1.82 13.09
C ILE A 552 30.04 -1.80 14.57
N GLN A 553 28.74 -1.88 14.91
CA GLN A 553 28.28 -1.91 16.30
C GLN A 553 28.79 -3.16 17.04
N ILE A 554 28.72 -4.32 16.40
CA ILE A 554 29.20 -5.58 17.00
C ILE A 554 30.72 -5.51 17.21
N ALA A 555 31.47 -5.02 16.22
CA ALA A 555 32.92 -4.88 16.29
C ALA A 555 33.37 -3.91 17.40
N ASP A 556 32.67 -2.79 17.58
CA ASP A 556 32.93 -1.84 18.66
C ASP A 556 32.76 -2.49 20.04
N GLN A 557 31.65 -3.19 20.25
CA GLN A 557 31.37 -3.90 21.50
C GLN A 557 32.37 -5.04 21.80
N LEU A 558 32.99 -5.63 20.76
CA LEU A 558 34.08 -6.62 20.92
C LEU A 558 35.46 -5.97 21.16
N GLY A 559 35.56 -4.65 21.14
CA GLY A 559 36.83 -3.93 21.23
C GLY A 559 37.72 -4.09 19.99
N LYS A 560 37.14 -4.42 18.83
CA LYS A 560 37.86 -4.54 17.55
C LYS A 560 38.01 -3.18 16.88
N THR A 561 38.64 -2.23 17.56
CA THR A 561 38.68 -0.81 17.17
C THR A 561 39.25 -0.59 15.78
N GLU A 562 40.35 -1.28 15.42
CA GLU A 562 40.99 -1.13 14.09
C GLU A 562 40.06 -1.58 12.95
N ALA A 563 39.40 -2.73 13.11
CA ALA A 563 38.48 -3.26 12.11
C ALA A 563 37.22 -2.39 12.00
N ARG A 564 36.68 -1.95 13.14
CA ARG A 564 35.56 -1.01 13.21
C ARG A 564 35.89 0.29 12.47
N ASP A 565 37.04 0.91 12.75
CA ASP A 565 37.44 2.18 12.14
C ASP A 565 37.67 2.04 10.63
N GLN A 566 38.21 0.90 10.18
CA GLN A 566 38.36 0.62 8.76
C GLN A 566 37.01 0.52 8.04
N LEU A 567 36.04 -0.23 8.60
CA LEU A 567 34.70 -0.31 8.03
C LEU A 567 33.98 1.04 8.05
N LEU A 568 34.11 1.78 9.16
CA LEU A 568 33.52 3.09 9.33
C LEU A 568 34.02 4.08 8.25
N SER A 569 35.33 4.09 8.00
CA SER A 569 35.93 4.93 6.94
C SER A 569 35.40 4.55 5.56
N LEU A 570 35.33 3.26 5.23
CA LEU A 570 34.81 2.82 3.92
C LEU A 570 33.31 3.11 3.75
N LEU A 571 32.54 2.99 4.83
CA LEU A 571 31.12 3.35 4.84
C LEU A 571 30.95 4.86 4.63
N GLN A 572 31.74 5.66 5.34
CA GLN A 572 31.74 7.11 5.22
C GLN A 572 32.08 7.53 3.79
N ASP A 573 33.19 7.05 3.22
CA ASP A 573 33.61 7.37 1.85
C ASP A 573 32.48 7.10 0.84
N ARG A 574 31.81 5.94 0.95
CA ARG A 574 30.71 5.60 0.03
C ARG A 574 29.46 6.46 0.24
N VAL A 575 29.11 6.81 1.48
CA VAL A 575 27.99 7.73 1.71
C VAL A 575 28.34 9.11 1.17
N GLU A 576 29.57 9.58 1.34
CA GLU A 576 30.06 10.84 0.75
C GLU A 576 29.96 10.84 -0.79
N ASP A 577 30.33 9.74 -1.46
CA ASP A 577 30.19 9.61 -2.92
C ASP A 577 28.77 9.95 -3.41
N TRP A 578 27.75 9.44 -2.73
CA TRP A 578 26.34 9.72 -3.03
C TRP A 578 25.92 11.16 -2.72
N LEU A 579 26.43 11.73 -1.63
CA LEU A 579 26.03 13.03 -1.11
C LEU A 579 26.77 14.20 -1.77
N ASP A 580 27.89 13.96 -2.46
CA ASP A 580 28.70 14.99 -3.12
C ASP A 580 28.08 15.52 -4.42
N GLY A 581 27.09 14.80 -4.98
CA GLY A 581 26.42 15.18 -6.23
C GLY A 581 27.32 15.07 -7.46
N ARG A 582 28.39 14.27 -7.37
CA ARG A 582 29.40 14.06 -8.42
C ARG A 582 29.24 12.68 -9.05
N ASP A 583 29.86 12.48 -10.20
CA ASP A 583 29.99 11.17 -10.85
C ASP A 583 28.64 10.44 -11.12
N GLN A 584 28.60 9.12 -10.91
CA GLN A 584 27.46 8.25 -11.25
C GLN A 584 26.51 8.00 -10.07
N LEU A 585 26.94 8.27 -8.83
CA LEU A 585 26.17 8.13 -7.60
C LEU A 585 25.76 9.52 -7.12
N PHE A 586 24.50 9.91 -7.27
CA PHE A 586 24.08 11.26 -6.89
C PHE A 586 22.59 11.34 -6.60
N PHE A 587 22.21 12.38 -5.87
CA PHE A 587 20.83 12.81 -5.74
C PHE A 587 20.51 13.93 -6.74
N TYR A 588 19.43 13.77 -7.49
CA TYR A 588 18.86 14.75 -8.41
C TYR A 588 17.54 15.28 -7.85
N TYR A 589 17.33 16.59 -7.92
CA TYR A 589 16.10 17.24 -7.48
C TYR A 589 15.17 17.49 -8.67
N ASP A 590 14.08 16.74 -8.73
CA ASP A 590 12.99 16.99 -9.66
C ASP A 590 12.15 18.17 -9.15
N LYS A 591 12.30 19.31 -9.82
CA LYS A 591 11.59 20.54 -9.47
C LYS A 591 10.10 20.51 -9.85
N SER A 592 9.70 19.68 -10.81
CA SER A 592 8.30 19.62 -11.26
C SER A 592 7.41 18.98 -10.20
N TRP A 593 7.96 18.00 -9.48
CA TRP A 593 7.26 17.30 -8.41
C TRP A 593 7.73 17.71 -7.01
N GLY A 594 8.92 18.30 -6.89
CA GLY A 594 9.55 18.59 -5.61
C GLY A 594 9.99 17.30 -4.92
N ALA A 595 10.81 16.49 -5.60
CA ALA A 595 11.30 15.21 -5.11
C ALA A 595 12.81 15.09 -5.30
N LEU A 596 13.49 14.49 -4.31
CA LEU A 596 14.92 14.16 -4.38
C LEU A 596 15.05 12.68 -4.71
N ILE A 597 15.77 12.38 -5.80
CA ILE A 597 15.84 11.05 -6.43
C ILE A 597 17.30 10.61 -6.47
N GLY A 598 17.60 9.44 -5.93
CA GLY A 598 18.92 8.83 -5.99
C GLY A 598 19.14 8.05 -7.28
N TYR A 599 20.25 8.30 -7.97
CA TYR A 599 20.71 7.51 -9.11
C TYR A 599 22.05 6.83 -8.81
N PRO A 600 22.24 5.57 -9.24
CA PRO A 600 21.30 4.71 -9.98
C PRO A 600 20.04 4.36 -9.20
N ASP A 601 18.91 4.34 -9.90
CA ASP A 601 17.60 4.02 -9.36
C ASP A 601 17.27 2.53 -9.50
N SER A 602 16.27 2.08 -8.75
CA SER A 602 15.70 0.74 -8.82
C SER A 602 14.24 0.77 -8.33
N TYR A 603 13.46 -0.26 -8.66
CA TYR A 603 12.09 -0.48 -8.15
C TYR A 603 11.09 0.66 -8.39
N GLY A 604 11.34 1.50 -9.41
CA GLY A 604 10.49 2.66 -9.72
C GLY A 604 10.76 3.88 -8.84
N SER A 605 11.86 3.91 -8.08
CA SER A 605 12.22 5.08 -7.26
C SER A 605 12.43 6.35 -8.08
N ALA A 606 12.78 6.28 -9.37
CA ALA A 606 12.97 7.47 -10.20
C ALA A 606 11.73 7.89 -11.02
N ASP A 607 11.04 6.94 -11.66
CA ASP A 607 9.93 7.21 -12.59
C ASP A 607 8.54 6.99 -11.98
N GLN A 608 8.48 6.52 -10.74
CA GLN A 608 7.24 6.32 -9.98
C GLN A 608 7.32 6.88 -8.55
N PHE A 609 8.49 7.38 -8.12
CA PHE A 609 8.81 7.79 -6.74
C PHE A 609 8.46 6.75 -5.68
N ASN A 610 8.59 5.48 -6.05
CA ASN A 610 8.37 4.39 -5.11
C ASN A 610 9.48 4.41 -4.03
N ASP A 611 9.11 3.99 -2.82
CA ASP A 611 10.06 3.41 -1.87
C ASP A 611 11.17 4.35 -1.37
N HIS A 612 11.04 5.66 -1.52
CA HIS A 612 12.04 6.61 -1.04
C HIS A 612 12.37 6.43 0.45
N HIS A 613 11.36 6.24 1.30
CA HIS A 613 11.56 5.90 2.72
C HIS A 613 12.28 4.55 2.93
N PHE A 614 12.02 3.51 2.14
CA PHE A 614 12.77 2.24 2.23
C PHE A 614 14.23 2.44 1.84
N HIS A 615 14.50 3.01 0.67
CA HIS A 615 15.86 3.22 0.17
C HIS A 615 16.65 4.13 1.11
N TYR A 616 16.08 5.27 1.50
CA TYR A 616 16.80 6.30 2.24
C TYR A 616 16.90 5.98 3.73
N SER A 617 16.08 5.05 4.26
CA SER A 617 16.24 4.53 5.62
C SER A 617 17.65 4.05 5.89
N TYR A 618 18.25 3.36 4.92
CA TYR A 618 19.58 2.81 5.03
C TYR A 618 20.69 3.85 4.99
N PHE A 619 20.51 4.91 4.20
CA PHE A 619 21.44 6.06 4.19
C PHE A 619 21.42 6.76 5.54
N ILE A 620 20.22 7.00 6.10
CA ILE A 620 20.08 7.65 7.41
C ILE A 620 20.58 6.73 8.54
N LYS A 621 20.39 5.42 8.43
CA LYS A 621 20.93 4.45 9.39
C LYS A 621 22.46 4.44 9.37
N ALA A 622 23.10 4.44 8.19
CA ALA A 622 24.55 4.58 8.11
C ALA A 622 25.03 5.91 8.66
N ALA A 623 24.35 7.02 8.34
CA ALA A 623 24.69 8.32 8.89
C ALA A 623 24.54 8.38 10.42
N ALA A 624 23.53 7.74 10.99
CA ALA A 624 23.38 7.61 12.44
C ALA A 624 24.54 6.85 13.07
N THR A 625 24.99 5.75 12.45
CA THR A 625 26.18 5.00 12.89
C THR A 625 27.45 5.84 12.76
N ILE A 626 27.66 6.54 11.64
CA ILE A 626 28.81 7.43 11.46
C ILE A 626 28.83 8.51 12.53
N ALA A 627 27.69 9.18 12.76
CA ALA A 627 27.56 10.25 13.74
C ALA A 627 27.84 9.82 15.19
N GLN A 628 27.68 8.53 15.53
CA GLN A 628 28.03 8.01 16.86
C GLN A 628 29.54 8.00 17.11
N PHE A 629 30.35 7.83 16.06
CA PHE A 629 31.81 7.78 16.15
C PHE A 629 32.49 9.08 15.68
N ASP A 630 31.87 9.79 14.74
CA ASP A 630 32.27 11.10 14.24
C ASP A 630 31.06 12.05 14.15
N PRO A 631 30.66 12.69 15.26
CA PRO A 631 29.55 13.65 15.25
C PRO A 631 29.87 14.92 14.46
N ALA A 632 31.15 15.24 14.22
CA ALA A 632 31.51 16.41 13.44
C ALA A 632 31.17 16.21 11.95
N TRP A 633 31.34 15.00 11.42
CA TRP A 633 30.94 14.64 10.07
C TRP A 633 29.46 14.93 9.78
N ALA A 634 28.59 14.66 10.76
CA ALA A 634 27.15 14.86 10.66
C ALA A 634 26.68 16.31 10.94
N ALA A 635 27.60 17.26 11.20
CA ALA A 635 27.24 18.65 11.38
C ALA A 635 26.60 19.25 10.10
N PRO A 636 25.67 20.22 10.21
CA PRO A 636 24.97 20.80 9.05
C PRO A 636 25.91 21.40 7.98
N GLU A 637 27.03 21.99 8.38
CA GLU A 637 28.06 22.54 7.48
C GLU A 637 28.91 21.48 6.77
N ASN A 638 28.86 20.23 7.23
CA ASN A 638 29.47 19.06 6.61
C ASN A 638 28.39 18.29 5.82
N TYR A 639 28.12 17.02 6.13
CA TYR A 639 27.14 16.21 5.39
C TYR A 639 25.74 16.21 6.00
N GLY A 640 25.58 16.72 7.23
CA GLY A 640 24.29 16.77 7.92
C GLY A 640 23.21 17.50 7.13
N GLY A 641 23.54 18.61 6.47
CA GLY A 641 22.56 19.37 5.69
C GLY A 641 21.98 18.58 4.51
N MET A 642 22.79 17.77 3.82
CA MET A 642 22.32 16.90 2.75
C MET A 642 21.48 15.74 3.29
N LEU A 643 21.90 15.11 4.38
CA LEU A 643 21.14 14.04 5.04
C LEU A 643 19.76 14.52 5.50
N GLU A 644 19.68 15.72 6.10
CA GLU A 644 18.41 16.33 6.46
C GLU A 644 17.53 16.64 5.24
N LEU A 645 18.12 16.88 4.06
CA LEU A 645 17.37 17.03 2.80
C LEU A 645 16.76 15.69 2.34
N LEU A 646 17.50 14.58 2.46
CA LEU A 646 16.95 13.23 2.22
C LEU A 646 15.80 12.93 3.19
N ILE A 647 15.95 13.28 4.47
CA ILE A 647 14.88 13.11 5.48
C ILE A 647 13.65 13.91 5.07
N ARG A 648 13.80 15.18 4.68
CA ARG A 648 12.66 16.01 4.24
C ARG A 648 11.99 15.50 2.97
N ASN A 649 12.73 14.83 2.08
CA ASN A 649 12.11 14.22 0.90
C ASN A 649 11.03 13.19 1.27
N CYS A 650 11.23 12.40 2.33
CA CYS A 650 10.27 11.39 2.77
C CYS A 650 9.33 11.90 3.88
N ALA A 651 9.82 12.81 4.73
CA ALA A 651 9.27 13.13 6.04
C ALA A 651 9.34 14.62 6.37
N ASN A 652 9.01 15.50 5.40
CA ASN A 652 9.02 16.93 5.64
C ASN A 652 8.01 17.32 6.74
N GLN A 653 8.52 17.67 7.92
CA GLN A 653 7.72 18.17 9.04
C GLN A 653 7.58 19.71 9.05
N ASP A 654 8.28 20.42 8.16
CA ASP A 654 8.20 21.88 8.02
C ASP A 654 7.22 22.26 6.91
N ARG A 655 6.02 22.69 7.31
CA ARG A 655 4.96 23.13 6.39
C ARG A 655 5.29 24.42 5.64
N GLN A 656 6.38 25.12 5.99
CA GLN A 656 6.86 26.29 5.26
C GLN A 656 7.94 25.92 4.21
N ASP A 657 8.45 24.69 4.23
CA ASP A 657 9.43 24.20 3.26
C ASP A 657 8.71 23.66 2.01
N ASN A 658 8.48 24.54 1.04
CA ASN A 658 7.75 24.20 -0.19
C ASN A 658 8.57 23.37 -1.19
N ARG A 659 9.77 22.90 -0.82
CA ARG A 659 10.62 22.05 -1.69
C ARG A 659 10.18 20.60 -1.70
N PHE A 660 9.50 20.14 -0.65
CA PHE A 660 8.99 18.78 -0.49
C PHE A 660 7.58 18.80 0.10
N PRO A 661 6.68 17.88 -0.29
CA PRO A 661 5.37 17.79 0.33
C PRO A 661 5.50 17.40 1.79
N TRP A 662 4.55 17.85 2.61
CA TRP A 662 4.46 17.46 4.03
C TRP A 662 4.28 15.94 4.14
N MET A 663 5.14 15.27 4.92
CA MET A 663 5.10 13.83 5.21
C MET A 663 4.82 12.93 3.99
N ARG A 664 5.64 13.02 2.93
CA ARG A 664 5.41 12.31 1.66
C ARG A 664 4.91 10.86 1.84
N ASN A 665 5.59 10.06 2.65
CA ASN A 665 5.29 8.62 2.72
C ASN A 665 4.30 8.26 3.83
N LEU A 666 4.31 8.96 4.97
CA LEU A 666 3.46 8.59 6.12
C LEU A 666 2.06 9.19 5.99
N ASP A 667 1.05 8.33 5.91
CA ASP A 667 -0.34 8.74 6.07
C ASP A 667 -0.67 8.80 7.58
N PRO A 668 -0.88 10.00 8.14
CA PRO A 668 -1.06 10.15 9.57
C PRO A 668 -2.40 9.58 10.07
N TYR A 669 -3.41 9.45 9.20
CA TYR A 669 -4.73 8.93 9.57
C TYR A 669 -4.82 7.42 9.40
N ALA A 670 -4.25 6.85 8.33
CA ALA A 670 -4.12 5.40 8.19
C ALA A 670 -3.10 4.80 9.17
N GLY A 671 -2.17 5.62 9.65
CA GLY A 671 -1.20 5.29 10.68
C GLY A 671 0.00 4.50 10.16
N HIS A 672 0.16 4.40 8.83
CA HIS A 672 1.26 3.69 8.19
C HIS A 672 1.67 4.41 6.91
N SER A 673 2.83 4.04 6.37
CA SER A 673 3.33 4.63 5.14
C SER A 673 2.74 3.99 3.89
N TRP A 674 2.85 4.70 2.77
CA TRP A 674 2.54 4.21 1.44
C TRP A 674 3.79 4.19 0.55
N ALA A 675 3.94 3.10 -0.19
CA ALA A 675 5.13 2.82 -0.97
C ALA A 675 5.08 3.43 -2.38
N SER A 676 3.96 3.24 -3.09
CA SER A 676 3.82 3.69 -4.48
C SER A 676 3.62 5.20 -4.57
N GLY A 677 4.45 5.91 -5.33
CA GLY A 677 4.29 7.36 -5.49
C GLY A 677 3.00 7.77 -6.23
N HIS A 678 2.48 6.91 -7.09
CA HIS A 678 1.34 7.20 -7.98
C HIS A 678 0.00 6.57 -7.56
N ALA A 679 0.01 5.55 -6.68
CA ALA A 679 -1.21 4.84 -6.22
C ALA A 679 -2.10 4.31 -7.36
N GLY A 680 -1.51 4.01 -8.51
CA GLY A 680 -2.22 3.75 -9.76
C GLY A 680 -2.73 2.32 -9.89
N PHE A 681 -3.52 1.85 -8.91
CA PHE A 681 -4.06 0.49 -8.89
C PHE A 681 -5.55 0.49 -8.54
N ALA A 682 -6.28 -0.53 -8.99
CA ALA A 682 -7.68 -0.74 -8.61
C ALA A 682 -7.88 -0.90 -7.10
N SER A 683 -6.85 -1.37 -6.39
CA SER A 683 -6.81 -1.52 -4.94
C SER A 683 -6.28 -0.30 -4.18
N GLY A 684 -6.01 0.82 -4.88
CA GLY A 684 -5.43 2.03 -4.33
C GLY A 684 -3.93 1.90 -4.10
N ASN A 685 -3.40 2.65 -3.14
CA ASN A 685 -1.99 2.57 -2.76
C ASN A 685 -1.68 1.26 -1.98
N ASN A 686 -0.40 0.94 -1.80
CA ASN A 686 0.06 -0.25 -1.10
C ASN A 686 1.33 -0.01 -0.29
N GLN A 687 1.58 -0.89 0.68
CA GLN A 687 2.86 -1.06 1.35
C GLN A 687 3.09 -2.55 1.56
N GLU A 688 4.27 -3.03 1.13
CA GLU A 688 4.72 -4.41 1.36
C GLU A 688 5.55 -4.47 2.65
N SER A 689 6.80 -3.98 2.57
CA SER A 689 7.81 -4.03 3.63
C SER A 689 7.55 -2.96 4.70
N SER A 690 6.64 -3.26 5.62
CA SER A 690 6.37 -2.35 6.75
C SER A 690 7.59 -2.20 7.68
N SER A 691 8.45 -3.21 7.76
CA SER A 691 9.68 -3.21 8.56
C SER A 691 10.77 -2.29 8.00
N GLU A 692 10.82 -2.03 6.69
CA GLU A 692 11.73 -1.00 6.14
C GLU A 692 11.25 0.42 6.43
N SER A 693 9.93 0.65 6.49
CA SER A 693 9.41 1.92 7.04
C SER A 693 9.76 2.07 8.53
N MET A 694 9.67 1.00 9.31
CA MET A 694 10.12 0.99 10.71
C MET A 694 11.65 1.19 10.84
N ASN A 695 12.44 0.73 9.87
CA ASN A 695 13.86 1.03 9.78
C ASN A 695 14.10 2.52 9.53
N PHE A 696 13.30 3.17 8.68
CA PHE A 696 13.35 4.62 8.48
C PHE A 696 13.08 5.36 9.80
N ALA A 697 11.99 5.03 10.49
CA ALA A 697 11.65 5.63 11.78
C ALA A 697 12.77 5.43 12.82
N THR A 698 13.32 4.22 12.92
CA THR A 698 14.46 3.89 13.80
C THR A 698 15.70 4.71 13.44
N ALA A 699 16.02 4.83 12.16
CA ALA A 699 17.15 5.61 11.68
C ALA A 699 17.03 7.09 12.06
N LEU A 700 15.83 7.68 11.97
CA LEU A 700 15.57 9.05 12.43
C LEU A 700 15.82 9.21 13.93
N ILE A 701 15.36 8.25 14.76
CA ILE A 701 15.58 8.28 16.22
C ILE A 701 17.08 8.25 16.52
N LEU A 702 17.81 7.31 15.93
CA LEU A 702 19.25 7.13 16.17
C LEU A 702 20.06 8.33 15.64
N TYR A 703 19.73 8.84 14.45
CA TYR A 703 20.38 10.02 13.88
C TYR A 703 20.11 11.27 14.73
N GLY A 704 18.86 11.50 15.13
CA GLY A 704 18.49 12.61 16.01
C GLY A 704 19.15 12.52 17.39
N GLN A 705 19.30 11.31 17.94
CA GLN A 705 20.06 11.07 19.16
C GLN A 705 21.55 11.40 18.99
N ALA A 706 22.20 10.90 17.94
CA ALA A 706 23.63 11.13 17.71
C ALA A 706 23.95 12.61 17.43
N THR A 707 23.06 13.31 16.72
CA THR A 707 23.22 14.73 16.33
C THR A 707 22.61 15.72 17.32
N GLN A 708 21.95 15.25 18.38
CA GLN A 708 21.18 16.07 19.34
C GLN A 708 20.09 16.93 18.66
N ASN A 709 19.46 16.37 17.63
CA ASN A 709 18.35 16.98 16.91
C ASN A 709 17.01 16.40 17.38
N ASP A 710 16.44 17.02 18.42
CA ASP A 710 15.16 16.62 19.03
C ASP A 710 14.00 16.58 18.02
N LYS A 711 14.00 17.46 17.01
CA LYS A 711 12.93 17.47 15.99
C LYS A 711 12.95 16.22 15.12
N ILE A 712 14.13 15.77 14.70
CA ILE A 712 14.27 14.55 13.90
C ILE A 712 14.03 13.32 14.77
N ARG A 713 14.56 13.33 16.00
CA ARG A 713 14.33 12.27 16.98
C ARG A 713 12.84 12.07 17.24
N ASP A 714 12.12 13.12 17.59
CA ASP A 714 10.71 13.04 17.98
C ASP A 714 9.80 12.73 16.78
N LEU A 715 10.20 13.14 15.57
CA LEU A 715 9.58 12.68 14.32
C LEU A 715 9.72 11.16 14.16
N GLY A 716 10.93 10.62 14.35
CA GLY A 716 11.15 9.18 14.34
C GLY A 716 10.35 8.43 15.41
N ILE A 717 10.24 9.00 16.62
CA ILE A 717 9.43 8.42 17.72
C ILE A 717 7.93 8.40 17.36
N TYR A 718 7.40 9.50 16.81
CA TYR A 718 6.02 9.57 16.33
C TYR A 718 5.73 8.52 15.26
N TRP A 719 6.60 8.45 14.25
CA TRP A 719 6.47 7.52 13.14
C TRP A 719 6.54 6.06 13.64
N HIS A 720 7.56 5.72 14.44
CA HIS A 720 7.77 4.37 14.99
C HIS A 720 6.58 3.92 15.84
N SER A 721 6.11 4.77 16.76
CA SER A 721 5.01 4.41 17.66
C SER A 721 3.70 4.21 16.89
N THR A 722 3.39 5.11 15.97
CA THR A 722 2.13 5.07 15.20
C THR A 722 2.11 3.86 14.25
N GLU A 723 3.19 3.65 13.51
CA GLU A 723 3.26 2.59 12.51
C GLU A 723 3.43 1.21 13.14
N ALA A 724 4.11 1.07 14.29
CA ALA A 724 4.13 -0.19 15.03
C ALA A 724 2.73 -0.66 15.45
N GLU A 725 1.86 0.26 15.88
CA GLU A 725 0.46 -0.06 16.19
C GLU A 725 -0.35 -0.40 14.93
N ALA A 726 -0.14 0.31 13.83
CA ALA A 726 -0.78 -0.02 12.55
C ALA A 726 -0.36 -1.41 12.03
N ILE A 727 0.93 -1.75 12.09
CA ILE A 727 1.48 -3.07 11.71
C ILE A 727 0.85 -4.18 12.55
N ARG A 728 0.84 -3.99 13.88
CA ARG A 728 0.25 -4.94 14.84
C ARG A 728 -1.22 -5.25 14.54
N GLN A 729 -1.96 -4.30 13.96
CA GLN A 729 -3.37 -4.47 13.61
C GLN A 729 -3.61 -4.92 12.16
N TYR A 730 -2.86 -4.40 11.19
CA TYR A 730 -3.21 -4.51 9.75
C TYR A 730 -2.33 -5.48 8.97
N TRP A 731 -1.10 -5.69 9.42
CA TRP A 731 -0.22 -6.73 8.88
C TRP A 731 -0.37 -8.04 9.64
N PHE A 732 -0.52 -7.95 10.96
CA PHE A 732 -0.47 -9.10 11.84
C PHE A 732 -1.79 -9.50 12.48
N ASP A 733 -2.79 -8.60 12.51
CA ASP A 733 -4.10 -8.82 13.12
C ASP A 733 -4.02 -9.61 14.45
N VAL A 734 -3.13 -9.18 15.35
CA VAL A 734 -2.80 -9.96 16.56
C VAL A 734 -4.01 -10.22 17.46
N ASP A 735 -5.03 -9.35 17.37
CA ASP A 735 -6.28 -9.45 18.12
C ASP A 735 -7.37 -10.30 17.43
N ARG A 736 -7.14 -10.70 16.16
CA ARG A 736 -8.11 -11.36 15.27
C ARG A 736 -9.42 -10.57 15.12
N LYS A 737 -9.29 -9.29 14.78
CA LYS A 737 -10.40 -8.32 14.64
C LYS A 737 -10.42 -7.61 13.29
N VAL A 738 -9.41 -7.81 12.44
CA VAL A 738 -9.27 -7.14 11.15
C VAL A 738 -9.51 -8.10 9.98
N PHE A 739 -8.84 -9.25 9.97
CA PHE A 739 -8.93 -10.17 8.84
C PHE A 739 -10.31 -10.85 8.80
N PRO A 740 -10.98 -10.82 7.62
CA PRO A 740 -12.33 -11.32 7.52
C PRO A 740 -12.39 -12.86 7.48
N PRO A 741 -13.55 -13.45 7.82
CA PRO A 741 -13.78 -14.88 7.63
C PRO A 741 -13.47 -15.32 6.18
N GLY A 742 -12.71 -16.40 6.04
CA GLY A 742 -12.27 -16.94 4.75
C GLY A 742 -10.83 -16.57 4.38
N TYR A 743 -10.26 -15.51 4.98
CA TYR A 743 -8.83 -15.28 4.91
C TYR A 743 -8.08 -16.34 5.73
N GLY A 744 -7.05 -16.96 5.14
CA GLY A 744 -6.46 -18.22 5.63
C GLY A 744 -5.15 -18.10 6.41
N HIS A 745 -4.64 -16.89 6.60
CA HIS A 745 -3.29 -16.63 7.10
C HIS A 745 -3.32 -15.73 8.34
N THR A 746 -2.24 -15.80 9.13
CA THR A 746 -2.06 -15.00 10.36
C THR A 746 -1.50 -13.62 10.07
N CYS A 747 -0.96 -13.39 8.87
CA CYS A 747 -0.47 -12.09 8.43
C CYS A 747 -0.85 -11.83 6.97
N VAL A 748 -0.60 -10.61 6.48
CA VAL A 748 -0.51 -10.28 5.06
C VAL A 748 0.94 -9.91 4.71
N GLY A 749 1.37 -10.18 3.48
CA GLY A 749 2.64 -9.66 2.95
C GLY A 749 2.52 -8.20 2.51
N MET A 750 1.33 -7.82 2.02
CA MET A 750 1.04 -6.47 1.54
C MET A 750 -0.30 -5.96 2.06
N VAL A 751 -0.32 -4.71 2.51
CA VAL A 751 -1.54 -3.96 2.77
C VAL A 751 -1.82 -3.03 1.61
N TRP A 752 -3.08 -2.96 1.19
CA TRP A 752 -3.60 -2.13 0.12
C TRP A 752 -4.67 -1.18 0.66
N GLY A 753 -5.03 -0.15 -0.11
CA GLY A 753 -6.20 0.69 0.17
C GLY A 753 -7.45 -0.14 0.43
N ASP A 754 -7.74 -1.13 -0.40
CA ASP A 754 -8.95 -1.94 -0.30
C ASP A 754 -8.83 -3.24 0.52
N GLY A 755 -7.69 -3.58 1.11
CA GLY A 755 -7.54 -4.90 1.73
C GLY A 755 -6.11 -5.34 1.98
N GLY A 756 -5.89 -6.65 1.96
CA GLY A 756 -4.59 -7.26 2.20
C GLY A 756 -4.35 -8.52 1.37
N THR A 757 -3.08 -8.77 1.08
CA THR A 757 -2.61 -9.88 0.24
C THR A 757 -1.48 -10.63 0.94
N TYR A 758 -1.61 -11.96 1.07
CA TYR A 758 -0.55 -12.89 1.39
C TYR A 758 0.28 -13.17 0.13
N GLY A 759 1.23 -12.30 -0.16
CA GLY A 759 2.06 -12.33 -1.37
C GLY A 759 3.11 -11.23 -1.34
N THR A 760 4.06 -11.27 -2.28
CA THR A 760 5.03 -10.20 -2.51
C THR A 760 5.04 -9.75 -3.97
N TRP A 761 5.79 -8.71 -4.28
CA TRP A 761 5.97 -8.21 -5.64
C TRP A 761 6.72 -9.18 -6.58
N TRP A 762 7.46 -10.16 -6.05
CA TRP A 762 8.29 -11.06 -6.88
C TRP A 762 8.06 -12.56 -6.65
N THR A 763 7.44 -12.97 -5.53
CA THR A 763 7.32 -14.38 -5.17
C THR A 763 6.03 -14.69 -4.39
N ALA A 764 5.62 -15.95 -4.46
CA ALA A 764 4.57 -16.51 -3.60
C ALA A 764 5.15 -17.40 -2.47
N ASN A 765 6.47 -17.37 -2.28
CA ASN A 765 7.17 -18.13 -1.25
C ASN A 765 6.80 -17.64 0.17
N PRO A 766 6.21 -18.50 1.02
CA PRO A 766 5.85 -18.16 2.40
C PRO A 766 7.00 -17.63 3.26
N GLU A 767 8.22 -18.13 3.07
CA GLU A 767 9.40 -17.67 3.81
C GLU A 767 9.64 -16.18 3.57
N GLU A 768 9.56 -15.75 2.31
CA GLU A 768 9.77 -14.37 1.90
C GLU A 768 8.55 -13.47 2.17
N ILE A 769 7.32 -13.99 2.03
CA ILE A 769 6.07 -13.27 2.38
C ILE A 769 6.06 -12.86 3.85
N HIS A 770 6.54 -13.74 4.73
CA HIS A 770 6.69 -13.43 6.16
C HIS A 770 7.92 -12.55 6.40
N GLY A 771 9.08 -12.95 5.88
CA GLY A 771 10.37 -12.29 6.13
C GLY A 771 10.43 -10.83 5.68
N ILE A 772 9.70 -10.45 4.62
CA ILE A 772 9.69 -9.07 4.10
C ILE A 772 9.10 -8.06 5.09
N ASN A 773 8.29 -8.52 6.06
CA ASN A 773 7.75 -7.67 7.14
C ASN A 773 8.54 -7.79 8.45
N TYR A 774 9.68 -8.48 8.43
CA TYR A 774 10.61 -8.58 9.56
C TYR A 774 11.91 -7.83 9.28
N LEU A 775 12.42 -7.95 8.04
CA LEU A 775 13.71 -7.40 7.63
C LEU A 775 13.64 -5.88 7.36
N PRO A 776 14.76 -5.14 7.53
CA PRO A 776 15.99 -5.57 8.20
C PRO A 776 15.76 -5.70 9.71
N ILE A 777 16.24 -6.78 10.32
CA ILE A 777 16.19 -6.92 11.78
C ILE A 777 17.34 -6.13 12.38
N ASN A 778 17.02 -5.24 13.32
CA ASN A 778 18.01 -4.46 14.06
C ASN A 778 17.45 -4.05 15.43
N GLY A 779 18.18 -3.23 16.18
CA GLY A 779 17.74 -2.77 17.52
C GLY A 779 16.43 -1.98 17.56
N GLY A 780 15.88 -1.56 16.40
CA GLY A 780 14.54 -0.98 16.28
C GLY A 780 13.41 -2.00 16.07
N SER A 781 13.73 -3.26 15.81
CA SER A 781 12.78 -4.33 15.45
C SER A 781 12.11 -5.01 16.64
N LEU A 782 12.37 -4.55 17.87
CA LEU A 782 11.80 -5.13 19.10
C LEU A 782 10.27 -5.04 19.18
N TYR A 783 9.65 -4.13 18.41
CA TYR A 783 8.19 -4.05 18.28
C TYR A 783 7.55 -5.35 17.77
N LEU A 784 8.29 -6.16 17.00
CA LEU A 784 7.87 -7.48 16.52
C LEU A 784 7.71 -8.50 17.68
N GLY A 785 8.37 -8.26 18.81
CA GLY A 785 8.42 -9.18 19.95
C GLY A 785 7.37 -8.95 21.03
N ARG A 786 6.47 -7.96 20.88
CA ARG A 786 5.47 -7.60 21.89
C ARG A 786 4.50 -8.74 22.22
N ASP A 787 4.14 -9.53 21.21
CA ASP A 787 3.16 -10.62 21.32
C ASP A 787 3.86 -11.98 21.07
N PRO A 788 4.62 -12.52 22.03
CA PRO A 788 5.43 -13.73 21.82
C PRO A 788 4.60 -14.99 21.49
N ALA A 789 3.33 -15.03 21.92
CA ALA A 789 2.41 -16.08 21.52
C ALA A 789 2.05 -15.97 20.03
N TYR A 790 1.81 -14.75 19.54
CA TYR A 790 1.55 -14.48 18.13
C TYR A 790 2.79 -14.77 17.28
N VAL A 791 4.00 -14.41 17.73
CA VAL A 791 5.25 -14.73 17.01
C VAL A 791 5.36 -16.23 16.72
N GLN A 792 5.09 -17.08 17.71
CA GLN A 792 5.11 -18.54 17.55
C GLN A 792 3.99 -19.03 16.62
N GLU A 793 2.80 -18.46 16.73
CA GLU A 793 1.66 -18.78 15.87
C GLU A 793 1.96 -18.42 14.40
N ASN A 794 2.46 -17.21 14.17
CA ASN A 794 2.79 -16.69 12.84
C ASN A 794 3.91 -17.50 12.19
N PHE A 795 4.94 -17.88 12.96
CA PHE A 795 5.99 -18.77 12.47
C PHE A 795 5.43 -20.17 12.11
N ALA A 796 4.50 -20.71 12.91
CA ALA A 796 3.86 -21.99 12.59
C ALA A 796 2.93 -21.91 11.36
N ASN A 797 2.28 -20.77 11.15
CA ASN A 797 1.52 -20.48 9.93
C ASN A 797 2.45 -20.47 8.71
N MET A 798 3.59 -19.79 8.79
CA MET A 798 4.62 -19.78 7.74
C MET A 798 5.04 -21.20 7.37
N LEU A 799 5.43 -22.04 8.34
CA LEU A 799 5.83 -23.44 8.07
C LEU A 799 4.70 -24.25 7.40
N THR A 800 3.46 -24.02 7.81
CA THR A 800 2.28 -24.69 7.22
C THR A 800 2.04 -24.23 5.79
N SER A 801 2.18 -22.93 5.53
CA SER A 801 2.10 -22.34 4.21
C SER A 801 3.24 -22.84 3.32
N ASN A 802 4.46 -22.98 3.86
CA ASN A 802 5.64 -23.46 3.14
C ASN A 802 5.47 -24.89 2.64
N ARG A 803 4.98 -25.79 3.52
CA ARG A 803 4.57 -27.15 3.12
C ARG A 803 3.58 -27.13 1.96
N ARG A 804 2.55 -26.28 2.04
CA ARG A 804 1.52 -26.18 0.98
C ARG A 804 2.11 -25.67 -0.32
N PHE A 805 2.99 -24.66 -0.24
CA PHE A 805 3.70 -24.11 -1.39
C PHE A 805 4.54 -25.18 -2.09
N HIS A 806 5.46 -25.85 -1.41
CA HIS A 806 6.31 -26.87 -2.04
C HIS A 806 5.52 -28.12 -2.50
N ASN A 807 4.51 -28.56 -1.74
CA ASN A 807 3.61 -29.62 -2.20
C ASN A 807 2.76 -29.22 -3.42
N GLY A 808 2.56 -27.91 -3.64
CA GLY A 808 2.00 -27.34 -4.87
C GLY A 808 2.97 -27.35 -6.06
N GLY A 809 4.15 -27.97 -5.92
CA GLY A 809 5.13 -28.17 -6.97
C GLY A 809 6.03 -26.97 -7.23
N PHE A 810 6.20 -26.07 -6.25
CA PHE A 810 7.23 -25.02 -6.29
C PHE A 810 8.56 -25.56 -5.73
N GLU A 811 9.68 -25.10 -6.28
CA GLU A 811 11.03 -25.54 -5.88
C GLU A 811 11.30 -25.30 -4.40
N GLY A 812 11.97 -26.24 -3.74
CA GLY A 812 12.34 -26.22 -2.32
C GLY A 812 11.92 -27.50 -1.59
N ASP A 813 12.16 -27.54 -0.28
CA ASP A 813 11.83 -28.69 0.57
C ASP A 813 10.66 -28.34 1.51
N PRO A 814 9.52 -29.07 1.46
CA PRO A 814 8.34 -28.76 2.26
C PRO A 814 8.60 -28.75 3.77
N GLU A 815 9.61 -29.46 4.27
CA GLU A 815 9.90 -29.54 5.71
C GLU A 815 11.09 -28.69 6.14
N LYS A 816 11.60 -27.80 5.29
CA LYS A 816 12.73 -26.93 5.63
C LYS A 816 12.43 -25.46 5.36
N VAL A 817 13.26 -24.63 5.98
CA VAL A 817 13.37 -23.19 5.73
C VAL A 817 14.72 -23.00 5.04
N ASP A 818 14.70 -22.59 3.78
CA ASP A 818 15.92 -22.46 2.96
C ASP A 818 16.14 -21.05 2.35
N ARG A 819 15.17 -20.14 2.49
CA ARG A 819 15.24 -18.73 2.12
C ARG A 819 15.12 -17.85 3.35
N TRP A 820 16.03 -16.89 3.49
CA TRP A 820 16.02 -15.90 4.59
C TRP A 820 15.89 -16.56 5.98
N HIS A 821 16.50 -17.73 6.10
CA HIS A 821 16.48 -18.55 7.31
C HIS A 821 16.98 -17.77 8.53
N ASP A 822 18.01 -16.95 8.35
CA ASP A 822 18.51 -15.97 9.32
C ASP A 822 17.40 -15.05 9.83
N ILE A 823 16.75 -14.28 8.95
CA ILE A 823 15.66 -13.35 9.30
C ILE A 823 14.52 -14.09 10.02
N LEU A 824 14.14 -15.27 9.53
CA LEU A 824 13.05 -16.06 10.10
C LEU A 824 13.37 -16.56 11.51
N TYR A 825 14.60 -17.02 11.76
CA TYR A 825 15.01 -17.48 13.09
C TYR A 825 15.27 -16.32 14.05
N GLU A 826 15.76 -15.18 13.57
CA GLU A 826 15.84 -13.94 14.36
C GLU A 826 14.46 -13.48 14.84
N TYR A 827 13.44 -13.55 13.98
CA TYR A 827 12.05 -13.30 14.38
C TYR A 827 11.56 -14.32 15.41
N LEU A 828 11.81 -15.62 15.20
CA LEU A 828 11.42 -16.66 16.18
C LEU A 828 12.08 -16.44 17.55
N ALA A 829 13.32 -15.94 17.58
CA ALA A 829 14.08 -15.70 18.81
C ALA A 829 13.44 -14.66 19.73
N LEU A 830 12.67 -13.71 19.18
CA LEU A 830 11.89 -12.75 19.98
C LEU A 830 10.90 -13.43 20.93
N ALA A 831 10.43 -14.64 20.59
CA ALA A 831 9.54 -15.43 21.44
C ALA A 831 10.23 -16.61 22.11
N ASN A 832 11.17 -17.26 21.41
CA ASN A 832 11.86 -18.46 21.87
C ASN A 832 13.26 -18.60 21.25
N ALA A 833 14.24 -17.91 21.87
CA ALA A 833 15.64 -17.91 21.43
C ALA A 833 16.27 -19.31 21.40
N GLU A 834 16.02 -20.16 22.40
CA GLU A 834 16.59 -21.52 22.42
C GLU A 834 16.15 -22.35 21.21
N LYS A 835 14.85 -22.33 20.89
CA LYS A 835 14.33 -23.02 19.71
C LYS A 835 14.88 -22.44 18.42
N ALA A 836 15.01 -21.11 18.33
CA ALA A 836 15.57 -20.46 17.15
C ALA A 836 17.04 -20.85 16.91
N ILE A 837 17.86 -20.87 17.96
CA ILE A 837 19.26 -21.32 17.91
C ILE A 837 19.33 -22.78 17.45
N GLU A 838 18.55 -23.66 18.09
CA GLU A 838 18.53 -25.09 17.74
C GLU A 838 18.22 -25.29 16.25
N GLN A 839 17.20 -24.60 15.73
CA GLN A 839 16.78 -24.74 14.34
C GLN A 839 17.77 -24.09 13.36
N TYR A 840 18.33 -22.93 13.71
CA TYR A 840 19.36 -22.27 12.89
C TYR A 840 20.62 -23.14 12.78
N GLU A 841 21.11 -23.70 13.89
CA GLU A 841 22.29 -24.58 13.88
C GLU A 841 22.02 -25.89 13.11
N GLN A 842 20.82 -26.47 13.22
CA GLN A 842 20.50 -27.72 12.53
C GLN A 842 20.25 -27.55 11.02
N HIS A 843 19.69 -26.41 10.60
CA HIS A 843 19.12 -26.27 9.25
C HIS A 843 19.56 -25.02 8.50
N GLY A 844 19.94 -23.94 9.20
CA GLY A 844 20.19 -22.64 8.63
C GLY A 844 21.67 -22.30 8.42
N GLN A 845 22.55 -22.65 9.37
CA GLN A 845 23.89 -22.07 9.48
C GLN A 845 24.81 -22.26 8.26
N ASP A 846 24.55 -23.23 7.40
CA ASP A 846 25.34 -23.49 6.18
C ASP A 846 24.78 -22.78 4.94
N LEU A 847 23.58 -22.19 5.04
CA LEU A 847 22.95 -21.45 3.95
C LEU A 847 23.54 -20.03 3.83
N PRO A 848 23.43 -19.40 2.64
CA PRO A 848 23.77 -17.99 2.46
C PRO A 848 22.79 -17.10 3.23
N PRO A 849 23.27 -16.09 3.99
CA PRO A 849 22.41 -15.08 4.60
C PRO A 849 21.56 -14.31 3.57
N GLU A 850 20.47 -13.69 4.03
CA GLU A 850 19.79 -12.61 3.30
C GLU A 850 20.81 -11.54 2.89
N PHE A 851 20.59 -10.88 1.76
CA PHE A 851 21.59 -9.95 1.23
C PHE A 851 21.88 -8.78 2.18
N GLY A 852 20.93 -8.31 2.98
CA GLY A 852 21.14 -7.28 4.00
C GLY A 852 21.78 -7.78 5.30
N GLU A 853 22.04 -9.09 5.42
CA GLU A 853 22.34 -9.74 6.69
C GLU A 853 23.74 -10.36 6.76
N THR A 854 24.17 -10.74 7.97
CA THR A 854 25.48 -11.36 8.23
C THR A 854 25.39 -12.51 9.22
N ARG A 855 26.33 -13.46 9.11
CA ARG A 855 26.42 -14.57 10.07
C ARG A 855 26.76 -14.07 11.47
N ALA A 856 27.54 -12.99 11.58
CA ALA A 856 27.87 -12.37 12.85
C ALA A 856 26.65 -11.74 13.54
N HIS A 857 25.84 -10.96 12.81
CA HIS A 857 24.65 -10.32 13.39
C HIS A 857 23.58 -11.36 13.75
N THR A 858 23.30 -12.35 12.90
CA THR A 858 22.37 -13.43 13.25
C THR A 858 22.81 -14.18 14.50
N PHE A 859 24.09 -14.56 14.60
CA PHE A 859 24.60 -15.16 15.82
C PHE A 859 24.44 -14.23 17.03
N GLN A 860 24.81 -12.96 16.89
CA GLN A 860 24.72 -11.98 17.96
C GLN A 860 23.27 -11.81 18.46
N TRP A 861 22.31 -11.67 17.56
CA TRP A 861 20.90 -11.51 17.88
C TRP A 861 20.33 -12.71 18.64
N LEU A 862 20.48 -13.91 18.07
CA LEU A 862 19.95 -15.15 18.66
C LEU A 862 20.50 -15.38 20.07
N HIS A 863 21.81 -15.24 20.25
CA HIS A 863 22.47 -15.50 21.52
C HIS A 863 22.27 -14.36 22.54
N ALA A 864 22.13 -13.11 22.09
CA ALA A 864 21.78 -12.00 22.97
C ALA A 864 20.38 -12.18 23.55
N LEU A 865 19.38 -12.55 22.74
CA LEU A 865 18.02 -12.80 23.22
C LEU A 865 17.94 -14.02 24.15
N ARG A 866 18.78 -15.03 23.97
CA ARG A 866 18.91 -16.14 24.93
C ARG A 866 19.38 -15.66 26.32
N GLU A 867 20.22 -14.65 26.39
CA GLU A 867 20.79 -14.11 27.64
C GLU A 867 20.01 -12.94 28.27
N LEU A 868 19.20 -12.25 27.47
CA LEU A 868 18.37 -11.15 27.93
C LEU A 868 16.95 -11.62 28.26
N GLY A 869 16.49 -12.69 27.61
CA GLY A 869 15.12 -13.14 27.65
C GLY A 869 14.21 -12.33 26.74
N ARG A 870 12.98 -12.09 27.18
CA ARG A 870 11.94 -11.45 26.36
C ARG A 870 12.00 -9.94 26.50
N PHE A 871 11.77 -9.24 25.40
CA PHE A 871 11.52 -7.80 25.45
C PHE A 871 10.28 -7.52 26.34
N ASP A 872 10.41 -6.58 27.27
CA ASP A 872 9.36 -6.21 28.23
C ASP A 872 8.80 -4.82 27.88
N ASP A 873 7.77 -4.80 27.06
CA ASP A 873 7.13 -3.58 26.57
C ASP A 873 6.27 -2.86 27.64
N THR A 874 6.09 -3.50 28.80
CA THR A 874 5.36 -2.92 29.93
C THR A 874 6.19 -1.89 30.71
N ILE A 875 7.52 -1.94 30.57
CA ILE A 875 8.47 -1.03 31.21
C ILE A 875 9.16 -0.19 30.14
N ARG A 876 8.86 1.11 30.13
CA ARG A 876 9.42 2.07 29.18
C ARG A 876 10.30 3.08 29.93
N ALA A 877 10.96 3.97 29.20
CA ALA A 877 11.88 4.95 29.78
C ALA A 877 11.69 6.35 29.20
N ASP A 878 12.10 7.35 29.97
CA ASP A 878 12.23 8.75 29.53
C ASP A 878 13.41 9.01 28.59
N HIS A 879 14.05 7.94 28.11
CA HIS A 879 15.17 7.97 27.19
C HIS A 879 14.87 7.10 25.95
N PRO A 880 14.94 7.65 24.73
CA PRO A 880 14.51 6.94 23.54
C PRO A 880 15.29 5.68 23.18
N THR A 881 16.55 5.61 23.61
CA THR A 881 17.43 4.45 23.41
C THR A 881 17.61 3.61 24.68
N ALA A 882 16.51 3.40 25.40
CA ALA A 882 16.47 2.58 26.59
C ALA A 882 15.31 1.58 26.53
N VAL A 883 15.60 0.33 26.86
CA VAL A 883 14.64 -0.80 26.81
C VAL A 883 14.88 -1.76 27.96
N VAL A 884 13.90 -2.60 28.23
CA VAL A 884 13.98 -3.64 29.26
C VAL A 884 13.74 -5.01 28.64
N PHE A 885 14.51 -6.00 29.08
CA PHE A 885 14.26 -7.41 28.83
C PHE A 885 14.05 -8.15 30.15
N THR A 886 13.28 -9.23 30.13
CA THR A 886 13.00 -10.06 31.31
C THR A 886 13.31 -11.52 31.03
N GLN A 887 14.15 -12.13 31.87
CA GLN A 887 14.50 -13.54 31.85
C GLN A 887 14.34 -14.15 33.24
N ASP A 888 13.52 -15.19 33.37
CA ASP A 888 13.27 -15.89 34.64
C ASP A 888 12.97 -14.96 35.83
N GLY A 889 12.23 -13.87 35.57
CA GLY A 889 11.87 -12.84 36.56
C GLY A 889 12.93 -11.76 36.79
N LYS A 890 14.13 -11.92 36.24
CA LYS A 890 15.21 -10.92 36.29
C LYS A 890 15.04 -9.92 35.15
N LYS A 891 15.08 -8.62 35.48
CA LYS A 891 15.01 -7.53 34.51
C LYS A 891 16.41 -7.08 34.10
N HIS A 892 16.61 -6.86 32.82
CA HIS A 892 17.82 -6.31 32.20
C HIS A 892 17.50 -4.95 31.59
N TYR A 893 18.00 -3.89 32.22
CA TYR A 893 17.82 -2.52 31.73
C TYR A 893 18.99 -2.17 30.84
N LEU A 894 18.69 -1.89 29.58
CA LEU A 894 19.68 -1.53 28.56
C LEU A 894 19.51 -0.07 28.19
N ILE A 895 20.61 0.69 28.21
CA ILE A 895 20.62 2.09 27.80
C ILE A 895 21.84 2.30 26.91
N TYR A 896 21.61 2.82 25.70
CA TYR A 896 22.66 3.40 24.89
C TYR A 896 22.59 4.93 24.99
N HIS A 897 23.68 5.57 25.41
CA HIS A 897 23.75 7.02 25.57
C HIS A 897 24.85 7.61 24.69
N PRO A 898 24.55 8.34 23.60
CA PRO A 898 25.58 8.81 22.67
C PRO A 898 26.43 9.97 23.21
N GLN A 899 25.96 10.73 24.20
CA GLN A 899 26.65 11.95 24.64
C GLN A 899 27.73 11.70 25.70
N ALA A 900 28.76 12.56 25.70
CA ALA A 900 29.85 12.57 26.69
C ALA A 900 29.37 12.86 28.12
N THR A 901 28.33 13.68 28.27
CA THR A 901 27.77 14.06 29.57
C THR A 901 26.82 12.97 30.05
N PRO A 902 27.05 12.34 31.22
CA PRO A 902 26.13 11.34 31.75
C PRO A 902 24.71 11.88 31.98
N GLN A 903 23.70 11.04 31.75
CA GLN A 903 22.29 11.38 31.94
C GLN A 903 21.62 10.41 32.91
N THR A 904 20.70 10.91 33.75
CA THR A 904 19.82 10.03 34.52
C THR A 904 18.64 9.61 33.64
N VAL A 905 18.43 8.30 33.54
CA VAL A 905 17.31 7.68 32.81
C VAL A 905 16.38 7.04 33.82
N THR A 906 15.09 7.33 33.72
CA THR A 906 14.04 6.83 34.60
C THR A 906 13.08 5.92 33.84
N PHE A 907 12.87 4.73 34.38
CA PHE A 907 11.93 3.75 33.85
C PHE A 907 10.56 3.88 34.51
N THR A 908 9.51 3.47 33.80
CA THR A 908 8.11 3.56 34.27
C THR A 908 7.81 2.68 35.48
N ASP A 909 8.70 1.74 35.83
CA ASP A 909 8.62 0.96 37.07
C ASP A 909 9.30 1.65 38.28
N GLY A 910 9.78 2.88 38.09
CA GLY A 910 10.33 3.75 39.14
C GLY A 910 11.83 3.63 39.35
N VAL A 911 12.53 2.75 38.61
CA VAL A 911 13.99 2.62 38.70
C VAL A 911 14.67 3.72 37.89
N SER A 912 15.76 4.27 38.41
CA SER A 912 16.61 5.23 37.68
C SER A 912 18.07 4.80 37.67
N TYR A 913 18.75 5.02 36.55
CA TYR A 913 20.19 4.76 36.37
C TYR A 913 20.89 5.98 35.79
N VAL A 914 22.15 6.19 36.17
CA VAL A 914 23.03 7.16 35.51
C VAL A 914 23.70 6.47 34.32
N ALA A 915 23.28 6.81 33.12
CA ALA A 915 23.85 6.33 31.87
C ALA A 915 25.11 7.13 31.52
N LYS A 916 26.22 6.44 31.30
CA LYS A 916 27.47 6.99 30.75
C LYS A 916 27.46 6.84 29.23
N THR A 917 28.37 7.53 28.55
CA THR A 917 28.54 7.40 27.09
C THR A 917 28.71 5.94 26.66
N GLY A 918 28.01 5.57 25.59
CA GLY A 918 27.98 4.22 25.05
C GLY A 918 26.98 3.30 25.75
N TRP A 919 27.33 2.01 25.80
CA TRP A 919 26.48 0.94 26.34
C TRP A 919 26.47 0.89 27.86
N ASN A 920 25.28 0.83 28.44
CA ASN A 920 25.05 0.61 29.87
C ASN A 920 24.08 -0.57 30.05
N ARG A 921 24.48 -1.55 30.86
CA ARG A 921 23.67 -2.73 31.21
C ARG A 921 23.52 -2.82 32.72
N PHE A 922 22.29 -2.82 33.20
CA PHE A 922 21.94 -3.04 34.60
C PHE A 922 21.03 -4.25 34.72
N ALA A 923 21.02 -4.89 35.89
CA ALA A 923 20.09 -5.97 36.19
C ALA A 923 19.38 -5.70 37.51
N SER A 924 18.11 -6.11 37.64
CA SER A 924 17.43 -6.12 38.93
C SER A 924 18.17 -7.04 39.91
N PRO A 925 18.16 -6.74 41.23
CA PRO A 925 18.58 -7.69 42.25
C PRO A 925 17.79 -9.02 42.12
N GLU A 926 18.42 -10.12 42.50
CA GLU A 926 17.76 -11.43 42.63
C GLU A 926 16.76 -11.48 43.78
#